data_AF-A0A349DRU3-F1
#
_entry.id   AF-A0A349DRU3-F1
#
_cell.length_a   1.000
_cell.length_b   1.000
_cell.length_c   1.000
_cell.angle_alpha   90.00
_cell.angle_beta   90.00
_cell.angle_gamma   90.00
#
_symmetry.space_group_name_H-M   'P 1'
#
loop_
_entity.id
_entity.type
_entity.pdbx_description
1 polymer ?
#
loop_
_entity_poly.entity_id
_entity_poly.type
_entity_poly.pdbx_seq_one_letter_code
_entity_poly.pdbx_strand_id
1 'polypeptide(L)'
;MAHSKLSLIILLLLFQSYSYAQNKEQIVVQGTIYAKATKKPLPFATIAIQGQTIGTVSNQQGRFLLRIPQKFSNAQLVLSHIGYKSQVLTIQQLVNIKKYYLEEDAQILQEVTITGLTAPTIIRKALDKIPDNYYAKPYINEGFYRLTTQRDEGQDYIQASEAAYEIYKAIPAKNSQLKLNKMRAIKHERLMENMELRLQPESIFSSDFVRYLDDFRLLNKKGLKNHIFKLKGTRNYEGAKVYVIEFDQRPGWKKSGYKGEFWINTQSFAFVWFDFERSPRGIGYVKVGNLAERALMKLLKLKIRLQKERHQYRYHKIGDRYYFKEAKVEAHNSIRNGVRNFQYLSVSHLHQVVTNIQLEQVTPFAKEDVLRNKQWIEKQEEFLDKGFWDAYNIVLPEIDFATIAQKIDAENRANTLKVEVEDWLRSCPKDKASRMDSIMSYYHRKGLFAGNALVTYQGKVLLNKSYNQSYTKNVLNTQFRIGSTSKTFTSMLLMLLVKDGQLKLRDPVGKFLPNYAHPQITIAQLLTHQSGVPNYTNNSEYLQQVLSRPFSSQEMLTQFCSDSLEFTPGSKFKYSNSGYVVLANVIAKVAGKPYGEVLQEKILKPLGMEQTYFGDQKNANLATGYLYGKPEPAYPSQNNVGAGGIVSTTTDLLKWSQALDKNTLLPVTLREQLFVPRAEYLDWNADYGYGWMIDKYQFLVSKRHKVHLHPGTDLGFYSMFVKQPDEQITIILLSNTGDFPRFEISDLILNELN
;
A
#
# COMPACT_ATOMS: atom_id res chain seq x y z
N MET A 1 -39.06 5.58 -40.25
CA MET A 1 -38.23 5.32 -39.05
C MET A 1 -37.28 4.12 -39.27
N ALA A 2 -36.41 4.18 -40.28
CA ALA A 2 -35.39 3.15 -40.52
C ALA A 2 -33.99 3.72 -40.88
N HIS A 3 -33.89 5.02 -41.18
CA HIS A 3 -32.62 5.66 -41.56
C HIS A 3 -31.88 6.38 -40.42
N SER A 4 -32.48 6.56 -39.23
CA SER A 4 -31.81 7.24 -38.10
C SER A 4 -31.03 6.33 -37.15
N LYS A 5 -31.26 5.01 -37.19
CA LYS A 5 -30.51 4.05 -36.35
C LYS A 5 -29.20 3.56 -37.01
N LEU A 6 -29.11 3.59 -38.34
CA LEU A 6 -27.90 3.15 -39.05
C LEU A 6 -26.76 4.18 -38.96
N SER A 7 -27.07 5.48 -38.98
CA SER A 7 -26.08 6.55 -38.83
C SER A 7 -25.48 6.63 -37.42
N LEU A 8 -26.25 6.26 -36.38
CA LEU A 8 -25.76 6.25 -34.99
C LEU A 8 -24.84 5.05 -34.71
N ILE A 9 -25.12 3.90 -35.33
CA ILE A 9 -24.28 2.69 -35.22
C ILE A 9 -22.99 2.83 -36.03
N ILE A 10 -23.04 3.51 -37.19
CA ILE A 10 -21.83 3.80 -37.99
C ILE A 10 -20.94 4.85 -37.30
N LEU A 11 -21.51 5.84 -36.60
CA LEU A 11 -20.71 6.81 -35.82
C LEU A 11 -20.05 6.16 -34.59
N LEU A 12 -20.76 5.28 -33.88
CA LEU A 12 -20.21 4.53 -32.72
C LEU A 12 -19.15 3.50 -33.13
N LEU A 13 -19.31 2.86 -34.30
CA LEU A 13 -18.28 1.97 -34.86
C LEU A 13 -17.05 2.75 -35.36
N LEU A 14 -17.22 3.97 -35.90
CA LEU A 14 -16.10 4.82 -36.31
C LEU A 14 -15.26 5.33 -35.12
N PHE A 15 -15.88 5.63 -33.97
CA PHE A 15 -15.16 5.99 -32.75
C PHE A 15 -14.46 4.79 -32.08
N GLN A 16 -15.03 3.58 -32.17
CA GLN A 16 -14.35 2.36 -31.71
C GLN A 16 -13.23 1.93 -32.65
N SER A 17 -13.37 2.11 -33.97
CA SER A 17 -12.33 1.76 -34.93
C SER A 17 -11.16 2.75 -34.95
N TYR A 18 -11.37 4.04 -34.64
CA TYR A 18 -10.25 4.99 -34.50
C TYR A 18 -9.37 4.70 -33.28
N SER A 19 -9.97 4.23 -32.19
CA SER A 19 -9.27 3.90 -30.95
C SER A 19 -8.57 2.54 -31.02
N TYR A 20 -9.10 1.59 -31.81
CA TYR A 20 -8.52 0.24 -31.94
C TYR A 20 -7.49 0.12 -33.08
N ALA A 21 -7.57 0.98 -34.12
CA ALA A 21 -6.62 0.96 -35.24
C ALA A 21 -5.24 1.58 -34.91
N GLN A 22 -5.12 2.46 -33.91
CA GLN A 22 -3.84 3.07 -33.53
C GLN A 22 -2.90 2.18 -32.70
N ASN A 23 -3.38 1.03 -32.19
CA ASN A 23 -2.60 0.20 -31.26
C ASN A 23 -1.57 -0.73 -31.93
N LYS A 24 -1.49 -0.80 -33.26
CA LYS A 24 -0.51 -1.65 -33.97
C LYS A 24 0.73 -0.90 -34.52
N GLU A 25 0.83 0.41 -34.32
CA GLU A 25 1.93 1.25 -34.86
C GLU A 25 2.70 2.03 -33.79
N GLN A 26 2.99 1.40 -32.64
CA GLN A 26 3.82 2.02 -31.60
C GLN A 26 4.99 1.13 -31.19
N ILE A 27 6.16 1.73 -31.08
CA ILE A 27 7.37 1.10 -30.55
C ILE A 27 7.37 1.31 -29.04
N VAL A 28 7.53 0.22 -28.28
CA VAL A 28 7.60 0.25 -26.81
C VAL A 28 9.04 0.07 -26.37
N VAL A 29 9.59 1.08 -25.70
CA VAL A 29 10.91 1.03 -25.05
C VAL A 29 10.69 0.99 -23.54
N GLN A 30 11.27 -0.01 -22.87
CA GLN A 30 11.13 -0.17 -21.43
C GLN A 30 12.38 -0.79 -20.81
N GLY A 31 12.66 -0.42 -19.57
CA GLY A 31 13.74 -0.99 -18.79
C GLY A 31 13.99 -0.22 -17.50
N THR A 32 15.19 -0.40 -16.94
CA THR A 32 15.60 0.21 -15.68
C THR A 32 16.88 1.00 -15.87
N ILE A 33 16.90 2.23 -15.36
CA ILE A 33 18.07 3.12 -15.39
C ILE A 33 18.81 3.01 -14.06
N TYR A 34 20.13 2.87 -14.11
CA TYR A 34 21.03 2.73 -12.97
C TYR A 34 22.17 3.74 -13.03
N ALA A 35 22.73 4.06 -11.87
CA ALA A 35 24.02 4.72 -11.75
C ALA A 35 25.12 3.77 -12.20
N LYS A 36 26.07 4.22 -13.04
CA LYS A 36 27.11 3.36 -13.58
C LYS A 36 28.06 2.85 -12.50
N ALA A 37 28.50 3.71 -11.56
CA ALA A 37 29.44 3.29 -10.52
C ALA A 37 28.75 2.50 -9.41
N THR A 38 27.65 3.02 -8.85
CA THR A 38 27.01 2.40 -7.67
C THR A 38 26.06 1.24 -8.00
N LYS A 39 25.67 1.09 -9.27
CA LYS A 39 24.63 0.15 -9.73
C LYS A 39 23.27 0.31 -9.04
N LYS A 40 23.06 1.41 -8.31
CA LYS A 40 21.77 1.75 -7.70
C LYS A 40 20.81 2.26 -8.79
N PRO A 41 19.51 1.95 -8.72
CA PRO A 41 18.53 2.52 -9.64
C PRO A 41 18.51 4.05 -9.59
N LEU A 42 18.26 4.69 -10.73
CA LEU A 42 18.10 6.14 -10.86
C LEU A 42 16.63 6.50 -10.91
N PRO A 43 16.08 7.01 -9.81
CA PRO A 43 14.68 7.37 -9.76
C PRO A 43 14.45 8.65 -10.57
N PHE A 44 13.38 8.71 -11.37
CA PHE A 44 12.99 9.92 -12.09
C PHE A 44 14.01 10.47 -13.09
N ALA A 45 14.77 9.58 -13.70
CA ALA A 45 15.50 9.90 -14.91
C ALA A 45 14.49 10.18 -16.03
N THR A 46 14.78 11.17 -16.87
CA THR A 46 14.00 11.49 -18.08
C THR A 46 14.37 10.54 -19.19
N ILE A 47 13.35 10.09 -19.95
CA ILE A 47 13.50 9.37 -21.21
C ILE A 47 12.63 10.08 -22.23
N ALA A 48 13.23 10.73 -23.21
CA ALA A 48 12.49 11.52 -24.21
C ALA A 48 13.09 11.42 -25.61
N ILE A 49 12.27 11.61 -26.63
CA ILE A 49 12.74 11.71 -28.01
C ILE A 49 13.47 13.04 -28.18
N GLN A 50 14.70 12.99 -28.69
CA GLN A 50 15.55 14.16 -28.83
C GLN A 50 14.90 15.23 -29.71
N GLY A 51 14.79 16.44 -29.17
CA GLY A 51 14.19 17.59 -29.87
C GLY A 51 12.68 17.52 -30.04
N GLN A 52 12.01 16.52 -29.48
CA GLN A 52 10.56 16.32 -29.56
C GLN A 52 9.89 16.48 -28.20
N THR A 53 8.58 16.56 -28.22
CA THR A 53 7.71 16.73 -27.05
C THR A 53 7.37 15.41 -26.35
N ILE A 54 7.73 14.27 -26.94
CA ILE A 54 7.34 12.92 -26.49
C ILE A 54 8.35 12.36 -25.48
N GLY A 55 7.89 11.98 -24.30
CA GLY A 55 8.74 11.37 -23.27
C GLY A 55 8.00 10.85 -22.03
N THR A 56 8.79 10.28 -21.11
CA THR A 56 8.37 9.78 -19.79
C THR A 56 9.51 9.92 -18.77
N VAL A 57 9.28 9.46 -17.54
CA VAL A 57 10.29 9.39 -16.47
C VAL A 57 10.32 8.01 -15.82
N SER A 58 11.45 7.65 -15.21
CA SER A 58 11.53 6.44 -14.38
C SER A 58 10.86 6.61 -13.02
N ASN A 59 10.37 5.51 -12.44
CA ASN A 59 9.85 5.48 -11.07
C ASN A 59 10.97 5.39 -10.01
N GLN A 60 10.64 5.25 -8.72
CA GLN A 60 11.65 5.16 -7.64
C GLN A 60 12.64 3.99 -7.81
N GLN A 61 12.26 2.90 -8.47
CA GLN A 61 13.16 1.78 -8.75
C GLN A 61 13.86 1.92 -10.10
N GLY A 62 13.85 3.11 -10.71
CA GLY A 62 14.48 3.39 -11.99
C GLY A 62 13.77 2.79 -13.21
N ARG A 63 12.60 2.17 -13.04
CA ARG A 63 11.84 1.53 -14.12
C ARG A 63 11.06 2.55 -14.94
N PHE A 64 11.04 2.40 -16.26
CA PHE A 64 10.25 3.23 -17.16
C PHE A 64 9.64 2.42 -18.30
N LEU A 65 8.61 3.02 -18.93
CA LEU A 65 8.00 2.55 -20.18
C LEU A 65 7.65 3.77 -21.02
N LEU A 66 8.16 3.81 -22.26
CA LEU A 66 7.91 4.85 -23.24
C LEU A 66 7.34 4.23 -24.51
N ARG A 67 6.18 4.74 -24.93
CA ARG A 67 5.49 4.42 -26.18
C ARG A 67 5.80 5.51 -27.19
N ILE A 68 6.28 5.09 -28.37
CA ILE A 68 6.80 5.96 -29.42
C ILE A 68 5.99 5.70 -30.70
N PRO A 69 5.39 6.73 -31.30
CA PRO A 69 4.73 6.60 -32.60
C PRO A 69 5.69 6.08 -33.67
N GLN A 70 5.21 5.18 -34.56
CA GLN A 70 6.05 4.55 -35.59
C GLN A 70 6.83 5.55 -36.47
N LYS A 71 6.26 6.74 -36.73
CA LYS A 71 6.92 7.81 -37.50
C LYS A 71 8.27 8.26 -36.92
N PHE A 72 8.55 7.95 -35.65
CA PHE A 72 9.81 8.24 -34.98
C PHE A 72 10.72 7.02 -34.82
N SER A 73 10.52 5.94 -35.57
CA SER A 73 11.32 4.70 -35.45
C SER A 73 12.84 4.89 -35.56
N ASN A 74 13.27 5.92 -36.30
CA ASN A 74 14.68 6.25 -36.54
C ASN A 74 15.19 7.39 -35.65
N ALA A 75 14.39 7.87 -34.70
CA ALA A 75 14.79 8.96 -33.81
C ALA A 75 15.76 8.48 -32.72
N GLN A 76 16.42 9.45 -32.08
CA GLN A 76 17.28 9.23 -30.92
C GLN A 76 16.50 9.53 -29.63
N LEU A 77 16.76 8.75 -28.58
CA LEU A 77 16.27 8.98 -27.23
C LEU A 77 17.39 9.58 -26.36
N VAL A 78 17.03 10.57 -25.57
CA VAL A 78 17.88 11.17 -24.53
C VAL A 78 17.48 10.59 -23.18
N LEU A 79 18.46 10.01 -22.48
CA LEU A 79 18.36 9.61 -21.09
C LEU A 79 19.11 10.64 -20.24
N SER A 80 18.42 11.31 -19.31
CA SER A 80 19.03 12.32 -18.45
C SER A 80 18.60 12.21 -17.00
N HIS A 81 19.50 12.50 -16.07
CA HIS A 81 19.20 12.57 -14.64
C HIS A 81 20.06 13.65 -13.97
N ILE A 82 19.52 14.31 -12.94
CA ILE A 82 20.26 15.32 -12.19
C ILE A 82 21.52 14.72 -11.54
N GLY A 83 22.68 15.34 -11.74
CA GLY A 83 23.97 14.82 -11.25
C GLY A 83 24.57 13.69 -12.09
N TYR A 84 24.07 13.45 -13.31
CA TYR A 84 24.60 12.45 -14.25
C TYR A 84 24.75 13.05 -15.65
N LYS A 85 25.71 12.52 -16.42
CA LYS A 85 25.87 12.88 -17.83
C LYS A 85 24.68 12.33 -18.62
N SER A 86 24.12 13.16 -19.50
CA SER A 86 23.04 12.71 -20.39
C SER A 86 23.60 11.79 -21.47
N GLN A 87 22.83 10.76 -21.83
CA GLN A 87 23.20 9.78 -22.85
C GLN A 87 22.19 9.83 -24.00
N VAL A 88 22.68 9.76 -25.23
CA VAL A 88 21.86 9.71 -26.45
C VAL A 88 22.01 8.34 -27.10
N LEU A 89 20.89 7.69 -27.39
CA LEU A 89 20.85 6.32 -27.93
C LEU A 89 19.80 6.21 -29.04
N THR A 90 20.02 5.35 -30.04
CA THR A 90 19.02 5.12 -31.09
C THR A 90 17.91 4.19 -30.60
N ILE A 91 16.67 4.39 -31.06
CA ILE A 91 15.52 3.56 -30.63
C ILE A 91 15.76 2.07 -30.92
N GLN A 92 16.37 1.73 -32.05
CA GLN A 92 16.68 0.35 -32.44
C GLN A 92 17.60 -0.36 -31.45
N GLN A 93 18.59 0.35 -30.89
CA GLN A 93 19.46 -0.19 -29.85
C GLN A 93 18.71 -0.44 -28.54
N LEU A 94 17.69 0.38 -28.24
CA LEU A 94 17.03 0.41 -26.93
C LEU A 94 15.98 -0.67 -26.74
N VAL A 95 15.31 -1.12 -27.80
CA VAL A 95 14.24 -2.14 -27.72
C VAL A 95 14.73 -3.45 -27.12
N ASN A 96 16.00 -3.82 -27.36
CA ASN A 96 16.60 -5.06 -26.88
C ASN A 96 17.33 -4.92 -25.54
N ILE A 97 17.51 -3.71 -25.03
CA ILE A 97 18.23 -3.44 -23.77
C ILE A 97 17.21 -3.26 -22.64
N LYS A 98 17.44 -3.91 -21.49
CA LYS A 98 16.57 -3.77 -20.30
C LYS A 98 17.22 -2.99 -19.15
N LYS A 99 18.53 -2.77 -19.21
CA LYS A 99 19.30 -2.06 -18.16
C LYS A 99 20.15 -0.97 -18.81
N TYR A 100 20.00 0.26 -18.33
CA TYR A 100 20.72 1.43 -18.81
C TYR A 100 21.56 2.02 -17.69
N TYR A 101 22.71 2.60 -18.01
CA TYR A 101 23.65 3.12 -17.01
C TYR A 101 24.05 4.55 -17.35
N LEU A 102 23.79 5.49 -16.44
CA LEU A 102 24.29 6.86 -16.56
C LEU A 102 25.54 7.05 -15.70
N GLU A 103 26.51 7.76 -16.25
CA GLU A 103 27.75 8.12 -15.55
C GLU A 103 27.50 9.29 -14.59
N GLU A 104 27.98 9.17 -13.35
CA GLU A 104 27.96 10.26 -12.39
C GLU A 104 28.66 11.49 -12.98
N ASP A 105 28.01 12.65 -12.88
CA ASP A 105 28.58 13.94 -13.20
C ASP A 105 28.94 14.64 -11.88
N ALA A 106 30.09 14.22 -11.32
CA ALA A 106 30.62 14.75 -10.06
C ALA A 106 31.13 16.19 -10.25
N GLN A 107 30.22 17.15 -10.43
CA GLN A 107 30.57 18.55 -10.58
C GLN A 107 30.19 19.34 -9.33
N ILE A 108 31.24 19.86 -8.68
CA ILE A 108 31.18 20.70 -7.48
C ILE A 108 30.61 22.07 -7.88
N LEU A 109 29.87 22.71 -6.96
CA LEU A 109 29.43 24.11 -7.13
C LEU A 109 30.65 24.98 -7.45
N GLN A 110 30.63 25.65 -8.60
CA GLN A 110 31.66 26.63 -8.94
C GLN A 110 31.30 27.94 -8.28
N GLU A 111 32.24 28.46 -7.49
CA GLU A 111 32.15 29.82 -6.94
C GLU A 111 31.99 30.81 -8.09
N VAL A 112 31.10 31.80 -7.90
CA VAL A 112 30.90 32.82 -8.93
C VAL A 112 32.09 33.76 -8.87
N THR A 113 33.05 33.58 -9.78
CA THR A 113 34.14 34.54 -9.97
C THR A 113 33.53 35.86 -10.47
N ILE A 114 33.31 36.77 -9.53
CA ILE A 114 33.13 38.23 -9.62
C ILE A 114 32.73 38.71 -11.03
N THR A 115 31.43 38.61 -11.33
CA THR A 115 30.76 39.42 -12.37
C THR A 115 29.42 39.92 -11.83
N GLY A 116 29.47 40.89 -10.91
CA GLY A 116 28.50 41.97 -10.66
C GLY A 116 27.01 41.68 -10.38
N LEU A 117 26.50 40.46 -10.50
CA LEU A 117 25.06 40.20 -10.38
C LEU A 117 24.70 39.59 -9.01
N THR A 118 23.93 40.35 -8.23
CA THR A 118 23.33 39.87 -6.98
C THR A 118 22.10 38.99 -7.27
N ALA A 119 21.72 38.13 -6.32
CA ALA A 119 20.51 37.31 -6.46
C ALA A 119 19.24 38.13 -6.83
N PRO A 120 18.95 39.29 -6.20
CA PRO A 120 17.83 40.14 -6.63
C PRO A 120 17.90 40.59 -8.09
N THR A 121 19.09 40.95 -8.59
CA THR A 121 19.27 41.37 -9.99
C THR A 121 19.02 40.21 -10.95
N ILE A 122 19.53 39.02 -10.63
CA ILE A 122 19.31 37.80 -11.43
C ILE A 122 17.82 37.46 -11.47
N ILE A 123 17.14 37.47 -10.33
CA ILE A 123 15.70 37.19 -10.23
C ILE A 123 14.90 38.20 -11.05
N ARG A 124 15.20 39.50 -10.94
CA ARG A 124 14.51 40.53 -11.73
C ARG A 124 14.67 40.30 -13.23
N LYS A 125 15.90 40.06 -13.70
CA LYS A 125 16.15 39.73 -15.11
C LYS A 125 15.37 38.49 -15.56
N ALA A 126 15.32 37.45 -14.71
CA ALA A 126 14.58 36.23 -15.01
C ALA A 126 13.07 36.48 -15.12
N LEU A 127 12.49 37.28 -14.22
CA LEU A 127 11.08 37.67 -14.27
C LEU A 127 10.78 38.50 -15.53
N ASP A 128 11.63 39.48 -15.86
CA ASP A 128 11.48 40.32 -17.05
C ASP A 128 11.59 39.50 -18.36
N LYS A 129 12.35 38.40 -18.33
CA LYS A 129 12.57 37.49 -19.47
C LYS A 129 11.53 36.38 -19.61
N ILE A 130 10.50 36.32 -18.77
CA ILE A 130 9.45 35.29 -18.91
C ILE A 130 8.77 35.31 -20.29
N PRO A 131 8.33 36.47 -20.83
CA PRO A 131 7.71 36.52 -22.16
C PRO A 131 8.63 36.05 -23.30
N ASP A 132 9.95 36.17 -23.13
CA ASP A 132 10.96 35.78 -24.12
C ASP A 132 11.30 34.28 -24.03
N ASN A 133 11.33 33.74 -22.82
CA ASN A 133 11.80 32.38 -22.56
C ASN A 133 10.70 31.33 -22.59
N TYR A 134 9.46 31.69 -22.27
CA TYR A 134 8.34 30.74 -22.17
C TYR A 134 7.35 30.95 -23.29
N TYR A 135 6.56 29.93 -23.60
CA TYR A 135 5.60 30.00 -24.70
C TYR A 135 4.41 30.88 -24.34
N ALA A 136 4.20 31.94 -25.13
CA ALA A 136 3.26 33.03 -24.87
C ALA A 136 2.03 33.02 -25.81
N LYS A 137 1.69 31.86 -26.36
CA LYS A 137 0.42 31.61 -27.09
C LYS A 137 -0.35 30.48 -26.41
N PRO A 138 -1.66 30.30 -26.68
CA PRO A 138 -2.36 29.09 -26.27
C PRO A 138 -1.72 27.83 -26.84
N TYR A 139 -1.66 26.77 -26.05
CA TYR A 139 -1.17 25.44 -26.43
C TYR A 139 -1.86 24.36 -25.58
N ILE A 140 -1.76 23.10 -26.00
CA ILE A 140 -2.29 21.97 -25.23
C ILE A 140 -1.12 21.15 -24.67
N ASN A 141 -1.18 20.83 -23.39
CA ASN A 141 -0.31 19.85 -22.76
C ASN A 141 -1.06 18.56 -22.52
N GLU A 142 -0.51 17.45 -23.00
CA GLU A 142 -0.92 16.12 -22.59
C GLU A 142 0.00 15.64 -21.47
N GLY A 143 -0.55 14.86 -20.55
CA GLY A 143 0.27 14.30 -19.49
C GLY A 143 -0.41 13.21 -18.70
N PHE A 144 0.33 12.75 -17.70
CA PHE A 144 -0.14 11.78 -16.72
C PHE A 144 0.12 12.32 -15.32
N TYR A 145 -0.80 12.07 -14.39
CA TYR A 145 -0.54 12.29 -12.98
C TYR A 145 -0.93 11.06 -12.16
N ARG A 146 -0.23 10.85 -11.04
CA ARG A 146 -0.63 9.96 -9.97
C ARG A 146 -0.58 10.70 -8.64
N LEU A 147 -1.61 10.46 -7.84
CA LEU A 147 -1.71 10.87 -6.46
C LEU A 147 -1.92 9.64 -5.59
N THR A 148 -1.13 9.52 -4.53
CA THR A 148 -1.39 8.57 -3.44
C THR A 148 -1.40 9.31 -2.11
N THR A 149 -2.22 8.84 -1.17
CA THR A 149 -2.16 9.24 0.22
C THR A 149 -2.19 7.99 1.08
N GLN A 150 -1.29 7.92 2.05
CA GLN A 150 -1.15 6.81 2.97
C GLN A 150 -1.19 7.30 4.42
N ARG A 151 -1.56 6.39 5.33
CA ARG A 151 -1.53 6.57 6.77
C ARG A 151 -0.15 6.18 7.31
N ASP A 152 0.47 7.12 8.01
CA ASP A 152 1.83 7.05 8.56
C ASP A 152 2.87 6.71 7.45
N GLU A 153 4.17 6.58 7.73
CA GLU A 153 5.17 6.18 6.70
C GLU A 153 5.03 4.69 6.27
N GLY A 154 3.84 4.09 6.45
CA GLY A 154 3.49 2.70 6.16
C GLY A 154 2.77 2.49 4.82
N GLN A 155 2.26 1.27 4.61
CA GLN A 155 1.64 0.79 3.37
C GLN A 155 0.09 0.92 3.36
N ASP A 156 -0.48 1.67 4.31
CA ASP A 156 -1.94 1.82 4.44
C ASP A 156 -2.45 2.98 3.60
N TYR A 157 -2.80 2.69 2.35
CA TYR A 157 -3.36 3.68 1.44
C TYR A 157 -4.77 4.12 1.85
N ILE A 158 -4.96 5.43 1.94
CA ILE A 158 -6.24 6.08 2.25
C ILE A 158 -6.95 6.52 0.97
N GLN A 159 -6.17 6.97 -0.02
CA GLN A 159 -6.68 7.29 -1.36
C GLN A 159 -5.59 7.10 -2.40
N ALA A 160 -6.01 6.76 -3.61
CA ALA A 160 -5.18 6.78 -4.79
C ALA A 160 -6.00 7.28 -5.98
N SER A 161 -5.38 8.10 -6.84
CA SER A 161 -5.96 8.48 -8.13
C SER A 161 -4.87 8.66 -9.17
N GLU A 162 -5.23 8.40 -10.42
CA GLU A 162 -4.36 8.65 -11.55
C GLU A 162 -5.18 8.96 -12.80
N ALA A 163 -4.65 9.85 -13.64
CA ALA A 163 -5.30 10.23 -14.88
C ALA A 163 -4.30 10.57 -15.98
N ALA A 164 -4.65 10.19 -17.21
CA ALA A 164 -4.16 10.84 -18.41
C ALA A 164 -5.04 12.06 -18.70
N TYR A 165 -4.41 13.20 -18.98
CA TYR A 165 -5.09 14.48 -19.08
C TYR A 165 -4.61 15.31 -20.27
N GLU A 166 -5.44 16.28 -20.64
CA GLU A 166 -5.11 17.39 -21.53
C GLU A 166 -5.39 18.72 -20.82
N ILE A 167 -4.48 19.68 -20.91
CA ILE A 167 -4.68 21.05 -20.43
C ILE A 167 -4.54 22.02 -21.59
N TYR A 168 -5.63 22.69 -21.95
CA TYR A 168 -5.62 23.87 -22.79
C TYR A 168 -5.08 25.05 -21.97
N LYS A 169 -3.84 25.47 -22.26
CA LYS A 169 -3.12 26.54 -21.56
C LYS A 169 -3.51 27.91 -22.13
N ALA A 170 -4.62 28.46 -21.67
CA ALA A 170 -5.16 29.74 -22.17
C ALA A 170 -4.38 30.97 -21.68
N ILE A 171 -4.47 32.09 -22.41
CA ILE A 171 -3.95 33.40 -21.98
C ILE A 171 -5.13 34.36 -21.85
N PRO A 172 -5.40 34.95 -20.67
CA PRO A 172 -4.70 34.78 -19.39
C PRO A 172 -4.85 33.37 -18.77
N ALA A 173 -3.88 32.96 -17.93
CA ALA A 173 -3.77 31.60 -17.38
C ALA A 173 -5.03 31.10 -16.67
N LYS A 174 -5.77 31.99 -16.00
CA LYS A 174 -7.04 31.69 -15.31
C LYS A 174 -8.14 31.11 -16.21
N ASN A 175 -8.02 31.26 -17.54
CA ASN A 175 -8.97 30.73 -18.51
C ASN A 175 -8.59 29.32 -19.01
N SER A 176 -7.54 28.70 -18.45
CA SER A 176 -7.10 27.37 -18.86
C SER A 176 -8.17 26.32 -18.56
N GLN A 177 -8.21 25.27 -19.37
CA GLN A 177 -9.21 24.20 -19.26
C GLN A 177 -8.50 22.86 -19.09
N LEU A 178 -9.09 21.96 -18.29
CA LEU A 178 -8.59 20.62 -18.04
C LEU A 178 -9.62 19.63 -18.56
N LYS A 179 -9.15 18.66 -19.32
CA LYS A 179 -9.89 17.52 -19.81
C LYS A 179 -9.21 16.25 -19.29
N LEU A 180 -9.99 15.32 -18.76
CA LEU A 180 -9.48 14.01 -18.31
C LEU A 180 -9.82 12.99 -19.38
N ASN A 181 -8.79 12.45 -20.05
CA ASN A 181 -8.98 11.48 -21.14
C ASN A 181 -9.30 10.08 -20.61
N LYS A 182 -8.59 9.69 -19.54
CA LYS A 182 -8.82 8.43 -18.83
C LYS A 182 -8.38 8.58 -17.39
N MET A 183 -9.16 8.03 -16.46
CA MET A 183 -8.97 8.21 -15.02
C MET A 183 -9.45 6.98 -14.25
N ARG A 184 -8.75 6.68 -13.14
CA ARG A 184 -9.28 5.82 -12.07
C ARG A 184 -8.91 6.39 -10.71
N ALA A 185 -9.77 6.19 -9.73
CA ALA A 185 -9.62 6.74 -8.40
C ALA A 185 -10.34 5.86 -7.36
N ILE A 186 -9.77 5.73 -6.17
CA ILE A 186 -10.34 4.97 -5.05
C ILE A 186 -9.98 5.64 -3.71
N LYS A 187 -10.92 5.62 -2.76
CA LYS A 187 -10.76 6.23 -1.44
C LYS A 187 -11.36 5.34 -0.35
N HIS A 188 -10.71 5.34 0.82
CA HIS A 188 -11.22 4.65 1.98
C HIS A 188 -12.25 5.53 2.71
N GLU A 189 -13.52 5.15 2.62
CA GLU A 189 -14.66 5.97 3.07
C GLU A 189 -14.59 6.31 4.56
N ARG A 190 -14.25 5.32 5.39
CA ARG A 190 -14.17 5.49 6.85
C ARG A 190 -13.06 6.44 7.27
N LEU A 191 -11.87 6.30 6.70
CA LEU A 191 -10.71 7.13 7.06
C LEU A 191 -10.81 8.56 6.53
N MET A 192 -11.49 8.72 5.40
CA MET A 192 -11.72 10.02 4.77
C MET A 192 -12.91 10.78 5.37
N GLU A 193 -13.80 10.13 6.13
CA GLU A 193 -15.05 10.75 6.64
C GLU A 193 -15.87 11.40 5.50
N ASN A 194 -15.85 10.79 4.31
CA ASN A 194 -16.40 11.36 3.07
C ASN A 194 -15.84 12.73 2.66
N MET A 195 -14.71 13.14 3.23
CA MET A 195 -13.97 14.34 2.82
C MET A 195 -12.90 14.01 1.79
N GLU A 196 -12.53 15.00 0.98
CA GLU A 196 -11.38 14.91 0.08
C GLU A 196 -10.16 15.65 0.65
N LEU A 197 -9.04 14.95 0.78
CA LEU A 197 -7.78 15.51 1.28
C LEU A 197 -7.02 16.21 0.15
N ARG A 198 -7.61 17.31 -0.37
CA ARG A 198 -7.04 18.42 -1.16
C ARG A 198 -6.24 18.16 -2.44
N LEU A 199 -5.67 16.99 -2.66
CA LEU A 199 -5.02 16.68 -3.93
C LEU A 199 -6.11 16.11 -4.83
N GLN A 200 -6.78 17.00 -5.53
CA GLN A 200 -7.75 16.68 -6.57
C GLN A 200 -7.04 16.74 -7.93
N PRO A 201 -7.63 16.17 -9.00
CA PRO A 201 -7.12 16.37 -10.36
C PRO A 201 -6.86 17.86 -10.67
N GLU A 202 -7.70 18.77 -10.15
CA GLU A 202 -7.54 20.22 -10.31
C GLU A 202 -6.21 20.78 -9.76
N SER A 203 -5.57 20.11 -8.79
CA SER A 203 -4.28 20.55 -8.23
C SER A 203 -3.17 20.63 -9.28
N ILE A 204 -3.27 19.84 -10.35
CA ILE A 204 -2.29 19.79 -11.44
C ILE A 204 -2.26 21.06 -12.29
N PHE A 205 -3.30 21.91 -12.22
CA PHE A 205 -3.27 23.23 -12.84
C PHE A 205 -2.18 24.11 -12.22
N SER A 206 -2.08 24.08 -10.89
CA SER A 206 -1.21 24.97 -10.12
C SER A 206 0.27 24.57 -10.12
N SER A 207 0.61 23.38 -10.64
CA SER A 207 1.98 22.87 -10.69
C SER A 207 2.95 23.66 -11.58
N ASP A 208 2.42 24.46 -12.51
CA ASP A 208 3.20 25.28 -13.44
C ASP A 208 3.62 26.61 -12.78
N PHE A 209 4.66 26.54 -11.95
CA PHE A 209 5.13 27.66 -11.12
C PHE A 209 5.35 28.98 -11.88
N VAL A 210 5.98 28.95 -13.06
CA VAL A 210 6.28 30.15 -13.85
C VAL A 210 5.00 30.77 -14.40
N ARG A 211 4.00 29.94 -14.75
CA ARG A 211 2.71 30.43 -15.22
C ARG A 211 1.84 30.98 -14.09
N TYR A 212 1.96 30.45 -12.87
CA TYR A 212 1.13 30.79 -11.70
C TYR A 212 1.95 31.42 -10.55
N LEU A 213 2.92 32.29 -10.88
CA LEU A 213 3.84 32.90 -9.91
C LEU A 213 3.16 33.52 -8.68
N ASP A 214 1.98 34.12 -8.89
CA ASP A 214 1.23 34.80 -7.84
C ASP A 214 0.59 33.86 -6.82
N ASP A 215 0.24 32.64 -7.24
CA ASP A 215 -0.40 31.64 -6.38
C ASP A 215 0.57 31.16 -5.28
N PHE A 216 1.86 31.06 -5.64
CA PHE A 216 2.93 30.71 -4.70
C PHE A 216 3.34 31.87 -3.80
N ARG A 217 3.10 33.14 -4.17
CA ARG A 217 3.50 34.32 -3.37
C ARG A 217 4.99 34.34 -2.97
N LEU A 218 5.85 33.70 -3.78
CA LEU A 218 7.30 33.61 -3.56
C LEU A 218 8.06 34.66 -4.38
N LEU A 219 7.80 34.73 -5.69
CA LEU A 219 8.48 35.64 -6.61
C LEU A 219 7.65 36.87 -7.00
N ASN A 220 6.48 37.07 -6.42
CA ASN A 220 5.72 38.31 -6.59
C ASN A 220 6.21 39.42 -5.65
N LYS A 221 5.67 40.64 -5.81
CA LYS A 221 6.09 41.84 -5.05
C LYS A 221 6.13 41.63 -3.52
N LYS A 222 5.21 40.83 -2.96
CA LYS A 222 5.18 40.51 -1.52
C LYS A 222 6.22 39.44 -1.19
N GLY A 223 6.29 38.37 -1.99
CA GLY A 223 7.25 37.29 -1.82
C GLY A 223 8.70 37.78 -1.82
N LEU A 224 9.06 38.64 -2.77
CA LEU A 224 10.40 39.23 -2.86
C LEU A 224 10.79 40.05 -1.62
N LYS A 225 9.81 40.69 -0.97
CA LYS A 225 10.02 41.41 0.30
C LYS A 225 10.11 40.49 1.50
N ASN A 226 9.37 39.39 1.51
CA ASN A 226 9.23 38.52 2.69
C ASN A 226 10.26 37.39 2.74
N HIS A 227 11.07 37.22 1.70
CA HIS A 227 12.13 36.21 1.63
C HIS A 227 13.51 36.87 1.48
N ILE A 228 14.53 36.13 1.88
CA ILE A 228 15.94 36.42 1.66
C ILE A 228 16.40 35.52 0.53
N PHE A 229 17.08 36.07 -0.48
CA PHE A 229 17.62 35.31 -1.61
C PHE A 229 19.14 35.43 -1.62
N LYS A 230 19.82 34.31 -1.84
CA LYS A 230 21.28 34.21 -1.85
C LYS A 230 21.73 33.44 -3.09
N LEU A 231 22.69 33.99 -3.82
CA LEU A 231 23.35 33.29 -4.90
C LEU A 231 24.39 32.35 -4.28
N LYS A 232 24.20 31.04 -4.44
CA LYS A 232 25.12 30.02 -3.89
C LYS A 232 26.32 29.75 -4.78
N GLY A 233 26.18 29.97 -6.09
CA GLY A 233 27.16 29.55 -7.06
C GLY A 233 26.53 29.35 -8.43
N THR A 234 27.32 28.72 -9.29
CA THR A 234 26.85 28.18 -10.57
C THR A 234 27.11 26.68 -10.64
N ARG A 235 26.30 25.98 -11.44
CA ARG A 235 26.52 24.56 -11.77
C ARG A 235 26.09 24.28 -13.20
N ASN A 236 26.53 23.16 -13.75
CA ASN A 236 26.00 22.66 -15.02
C ASN A 236 24.70 21.87 -14.78
N TYR A 237 23.75 22.04 -15.69
CA TYR A 237 22.45 21.38 -15.70
C TYR A 237 21.97 21.21 -17.14
N GLU A 238 21.72 19.95 -17.56
CA GLU A 238 21.25 19.60 -18.90
C GLU A 238 22.03 20.29 -20.04
N GLY A 239 23.37 20.34 -19.92
CA GLY A 239 24.26 20.93 -20.93
C GLY A 239 24.39 22.45 -20.89
N ALA A 240 23.77 23.13 -19.92
CA ALA A 240 23.90 24.59 -19.74
C ALA A 240 24.34 24.95 -18.32
N LYS A 241 24.98 26.12 -18.17
CA LYS A 241 25.34 26.68 -16.87
C LYS A 241 24.12 27.38 -16.25
N VAL A 242 23.88 27.16 -14.96
CA VAL A 242 22.78 27.74 -14.19
C VAL A 242 23.27 28.41 -12.91
N TYR A 243 22.65 29.53 -12.54
CA TYR A 243 22.73 30.12 -11.21
C TYR A 243 21.90 29.31 -10.21
N VAL A 244 22.44 29.05 -9.03
CA VAL A 244 21.71 28.42 -7.91
C VAL A 244 21.32 29.50 -6.91
N ILE A 245 20.02 29.78 -6.80
CA ILE A 245 19.49 30.78 -5.88
C ILE A 245 18.80 30.06 -4.72
N GLU A 246 19.41 30.14 -3.54
CA GLU A 246 18.82 29.69 -2.28
C GLU A 246 17.95 30.81 -1.70
N PHE A 247 16.85 30.45 -1.05
CA PHE A 247 15.99 31.39 -0.37
C PHE A 247 15.38 30.83 0.92
N ASP A 248 15.07 31.72 1.86
CA ASP A 248 14.34 31.40 3.08
C ASP A 248 13.41 32.57 3.45
N GLN A 249 12.34 32.25 4.16
CA GLN A 249 11.42 33.22 4.73
C GLN A 249 12.16 34.08 5.76
N ARG A 250 11.98 35.41 5.66
CA ARG A 250 12.56 36.37 6.61
C ARG A 250 12.08 36.09 8.05
N PRO A 251 12.98 36.17 9.05
CA PRO A 251 12.58 36.15 10.46
C PRO A 251 11.52 37.22 10.77
N GLY A 252 10.59 36.90 11.68
CA GLY A 252 9.53 37.82 12.13
C GLY A 252 8.30 37.91 11.23
N TRP A 253 8.32 37.36 10.01
CA TRP A 253 7.16 37.36 9.12
C TRP A 253 6.10 36.33 9.55
N LYS A 254 4.97 36.79 10.10
CA LYS A 254 3.88 35.95 10.66
C LYS A 254 2.84 35.49 9.63
N LYS A 255 3.29 34.96 8.48
CA LYS A 255 2.41 34.33 7.46
C LYS A 255 3.10 33.12 6.85
N SER A 256 2.36 32.35 6.06
CA SER A 256 2.94 31.25 5.29
C SER A 256 3.96 31.75 4.26
N GLY A 257 5.07 31.03 4.14
CA GLY A 257 6.19 31.29 3.24
C GLY A 257 6.96 29.99 2.97
N TYR A 258 8.03 30.10 2.19
CA TYR A 258 8.79 28.95 1.72
C TYR A 258 10.29 29.12 2.00
N LYS A 259 11.01 28.01 1.94
CA LYS A 259 12.47 27.94 1.87
C LYS A 259 12.87 26.92 0.82
N GLY A 260 14.05 27.06 0.25
CA GLY A 260 14.56 26.12 -0.75
C GLY A 260 15.46 26.81 -1.74
N GLU A 261 15.45 26.32 -2.97
CA GLU A 261 16.22 26.89 -4.05
C GLU A 261 15.51 26.78 -5.40
N PHE A 262 15.95 27.62 -6.34
CA PHE A 262 15.58 27.52 -7.74
C PHE A 262 16.77 27.89 -8.63
N TRP A 263 16.76 27.35 -9.84
CA TRP A 263 17.87 27.48 -10.78
C TRP A 263 17.48 28.30 -11.99
N ILE A 264 18.38 29.19 -12.39
CA ILE A 264 18.19 30.12 -13.52
C ILE A 264 19.32 29.92 -14.52
N ASN A 265 19.01 29.68 -15.78
CA ASN A 265 19.99 29.58 -16.85
C ASN A 265 20.81 30.88 -16.98
N THR A 266 22.14 30.80 -17.04
CA THR A 266 23.00 31.99 -16.97
C THR A 266 22.98 32.86 -18.22
N GLN A 267 22.53 32.33 -19.36
CA GLN A 267 22.49 33.05 -20.63
C GLN A 267 21.09 33.61 -20.92
N SER A 268 20.06 32.74 -20.85
CA SER A 268 18.68 33.12 -21.16
C SER A 268 17.95 33.77 -19.99
N PHE A 269 18.41 33.56 -18.75
CA PHE A 269 17.67 33.89 -17.52
C PHE A 269 16.35 33.11 -17.35
N ALA A 270 16.18 31.96 -18.01
CA ALA A 270 15.03 31.10 -17.79
C ALA A 270 15.13 30.34 -16.46
N PHE A 271 14.03 30.23 -15.70
CA PHE A 271 13.91 29.29 -14.60
C PHE A 271 13.81 27.86 -15.14
N VAL A 272 14.68 26.96 -14.67
CA VAL A 272 14.76 25.59 -15.17
C VAL A 272 14.38 24.54 -14.13
N TRP A 273 14.48 24.88 -12.84
CA TRP A 273 14.23 23.96 -11.76
C TRP A 273 13.87 24.70 -10.46
N PHE A 274 13.00 24.10 -9.66
CA PHE A 274 12.61 24.56 -8.32
C PHE A 274 12.57 23.37 -7.37
N ASP A 275 13.09 23.56 -6.15
CA ASP A 275 12.91 22.63 -5.03
C ASP A 275 12.77 23.41 -3.75
N PHE A 276 11.58 23.38 -3.19
CA PHE A 276 11.25 24.20 -2.03
C PHE A 276 10.19 23.56 -1.17
N GLU A 277 10.22 23.92 0.11
CA GLU A 277 9.29 23.45 1.11
C GLU A 277 8.69 24.61 1.88
N ARG A 278 7.58 24.35 2.58
CA ARG A 278 7.05 25.30 3.56
C ARG A 278 8.12 25.60 4.59
N SER A 279 8.41 26.87 4.80
CA SER A 279 9.35 27.26 5.84
C SER A 279 8.79 26.84 7.20
N PRO A 280 9.62 26.26 8.10
CA PRO A 280 9.22 25.96 9.47
C PRO A 280 8.64 27.18 10.20
N ARG A 281 9.06 28.40 9.82
CA ARG A 281 8.54 29.67 10.37
C ARG A 281 7.13 30.00 9.87
N GLY A 282 6.77 29.52 8.68
CA GLY A 282 5.53 29.85 7.99
C GLY A 282 4.46 28.77 8.09
N ILE A 283 4.83 27.53 8.39
CA ILE A 283 3.92 26.37 8.28
C ILE A 283 2.73 26.45 9.26
N GLY A 284 2.94 26.97 10.47
CA GLY A 284 1.87 27.17 11.46
C GLY A 284 0.79 28.17 11.03
N TYR A 285 1.04 28.97 9.99
CA TYR A 285 0.08 29.93 9.43
C TYR A 285 -0.73 29.36 8.25
N VAL A 286 -0.48 28.11 7.85
CA VAL A 286 -1.22 27.47 6.76
C VAL A 286 -2.61 27.07 7.26
N LYS A 287 -3.64 27.53 6.53
CA LYS A 287 -5.03 27.12 6.77
C LYS A 287 -5.42 26.02 5.78
N VAL A 288 -5.64 24.81 6.29
CA VAL A 288 -6.23 23.69 5.54
C VAL A 288 -7.73 23.96 5.34
N GLY A 289 -8.28 23.52 4.21
CA GLY A 289 -9.64 23.82 3.75
C GLY A 289 -9.88 25.26 3.23
N ASN A 290 -10.75 25.42 2.24
CA ASN A 290 -11.45 26.69 1.97
C ASN A 290 -12.47 26.99 3.10
N LEU A 291 -13.27 28.05 2.97
CA LEU A 291 -14.20 28.44 4.03
C LEU A 291 -15.24 27.35 4.33
N ALA A 292 -15.84 26.76 3.29
CA ALA A 292 -16.85 25.70 3.42
C ALA A 292 -16.24 24.41 4.01
N GLU A 293 -15.07 23.99 3.52
CA GLU A 293 -14.35 22.82 4.04
C GLU A 293 -13.98 22.99 5.52
N ARG A 294 -13.59 24.21 5.93
CA ARG A 294 -13.31 24.49 7.35
C ARG A 294 -14.55 24.46 8.22
N ALA A 295 -15.70 24.89 7.69
CA ALA A 295 -16.97 24.77 8.40
C ALA A 295 -17.36 23.29 8.58
N LEU A 296 -17.23 22.48 7.53
CA LEU A 296 -17.48 21.04 7.57
C LEU A 296 -16.56 20.32 8.56
N MET A 297 -15.25 20.60 8.52
CA MET A 297 -14.30 20.05 9.49
C MET A 297 -14.69 20.37 10.94
N LYS A 298 -15.16 21.58 11.21
CA LYS A 298 -15.64 21.97 12.55
C LYS A 298 -16.87 21.16 12.96
N LEU A 299 -17.84 20.96 12.06
CA LEU A 299 -19.03 20.13 12.30
C LEU A 299 -18.65 18.69 12.65
N LEU A 300 -17.70 18.11 11.89
CA LEU A 300 -17.22 16.74 12.08
C LEU A 300 -16.21 16.57 13.23
N LYS A 301 -15.89 17.64 13.97
CA LYS A 301 -14.78 17.70 14.95
C LYS A 301 -13.45 17.18 14.37
N LEU A 302 -13.23 17.39 13.07
CA LEU A 302 -12.01 17.02 12.36
C LEU A 302 -11.00 18.18 12.40
N LYS A 303 -9.76 17.87 12.73
CA LYS A 303 -8.64 18.82 12.72
C LYS A 303 -7.57 18.29 11.78
N ILE A 304 -7.24 19.06 10.75
CA ILE A 304 -6.15 18.77 9.81
C ILE A 304 -5.08 19.85 9.92
N ARG A 305 -3.82 19.44 10.11
CA ARG A 305 -2.67 20.36 10.21
C ARG A 305 -1.53 19.91 9.30
N LEU A 306 -1.15 20.78 8.36
CA LEU A 306 0.03 20.57 7.51
C LEU A 306 1.30 20.55 8.37
N GLN A 307 2.08 19.48 8.28
CA GLN A 307 3.35 19.26 8.98
C GLN A 307 4.56 19.46 8.06
N LYS A 308 4.40 19.16 6.78
CA LYS A 308 5.41 19.34 5.74
C LYS A 308 4.72 19.51 4.40
N GLU A 309 5.27 20.33 3.52
CA GLU A 309 4.87 20.38 2.12
C GLU A 309 6.10 20.77 1.30
N ARG A 310 6.50 19.91 0.38
CA ARG A 310 7.65 20.10 -0.51
C ARG A 310 7.19 20.01 -1.95
N HIS A 311 7.76 20.86 -2.78
CA HIS A 311 7.46 21.02 -4.20
C HIS A 311 8.76 20.90 -4.98
N GLN A 312 8.74 20.11 -6.05
CA GLN A 312 9.81 20.05 -7.03
C GLN A 312 9.24 20.24 -8.42
N TYR A 313 9.71 21.25 -9.15
CA TYR A 313 9.21 21.57 -10.49
C TYR A 313 10.37 21.65 -11.47
N ARG A 314 10.16 21.08 -12.65
CA ARG A 314 11.17 21.03 -13.72
C ARG A 314 10.62 21.59 -15.02
N TYR A 315 11.47 22.31 -15.73
CA TYR A 315 11.21 22.83 -17.07
C TYR A 315 12.23 22.26 -18.03
N HIS A 316 11.85 22.13 -19.30
CA HIS A 316 12.73 21.71 -20.36
C HIS A 316 12.62 22.64 -21.56
N LYS A 317 13.71 22.73 -22.31
CA LYS A 317 13.78 23.56 -23.51
C LYS A 317 13.36 22.74 -24.74
N ILE A 318 12.46 23.28 -25.56
CA ILE A 318 12.09 22.76 -26.88
C ILE A 318 12.22 23.91 -27.87
N GLY A 319 13.09 23.74 -28.86
CA GLY A 319 13.54 24.85 -29.71
C GLY A 319 14.13 25.97 -28.86
N ASP A 320 13.57 27.17 -28.95
CA ASP A 320 14.00 28.36 -28.20
C ASP A 320 13.18 28.66 -26.94
N ARG A 321 12.21 27.80 -26.59
CA ARG A 321 11.27 28.07 -25.49
C ARG A 321 11.32 27.00 -24.41
N TYR A 322 11.02 27.39 -23.18
CA TYR A 322 10.89 26.52 -22.02
C TYR A 322 9.43 26.17 -21.72
N TYR A 323 9.20 24.91 -21.38
CA TYR A 323 7.88 24.36 -21.05
C TYR A 323 7.93 23.64 -19.70
N PHE A 324 6.82 23.68 -18.98
CA PHE A 324 6.65 22.88 -17.77
C PHE A 324 6.69 21.38 -18.12
N LYS A 325 7.52 20.62 -17.40
CA LYS A 325 7.77 19.20 -17.68
C LYS A 325 7.18 18.29 -16.63
N GLU A 326 7.45 18.60 -15.37
CA GLU A 326 7.22 17.68 -14.26
C GLU A 326 7.00 18.44 -12.96
N ALA A 327 6.08 17.91 -12.15
CA ALA A 327 5.90 18.32 -10.77
C ALA A 327 5.88 17.12 -9.83
N LYS A 328 6.53 17.29 -8.68
CA LYS A 328 6.38 16.41 -7.53
C LYS A 328 5.98 17.24 -6.32
N VAL A 329 4.94 16.79 -5.64
CA VAL A 329 4.49 17.43 -4.40
C VAL A 329 4.37 16.36 -3.34
N GLU A 330 5.03 16.58 -2.20
CA GLU A 330 4.93 15.75 -1.01
C GLU A 330 4.27 16.59 0.08
N ALA A 331 3.18 16.10 0.68
CA ALA A 331 2.48 16.79 1.75
C ALA A 331 2.20 15.87 2.92
N HIS A 332 2.58 16.29 4.12
CA HIS A 332 2.34 15.56 5.37
C HIS A 332 1.28 16.29 6.17
N ASN A 333 0.19 15.64 6.53
CA ASN A 333 -0.87 16.23 7.34
C ASN A 333 -1.15 15.39 8.57
N SER A 334 -1.17 16.01 9.74
CA SER A 334 -1.75 15.40 10.95
C SER A 334 -3.26 15.54 10.89
N ILE A 335 -3.97 14.42 11.01
CA ILE A 335 -5.43 14.34 10.98
C ILE A 335 -5.89 13.81 12.34
N ARG A 336 -6.83 14.51 12.97
CA ARG A 336 -7.42 14.12 14.25
C ARG A 336 -8.93 14.30 14.22
N ASN A 337 -9.68 13.27 14.57
CA ASN A 337 -11.14 13.33 14.70
C ASN A 337 -11.54 13.19 16.18
N GLY A 338 -12.24 14.20 16.70
CA GLY A 338 -12.69 14.23 18.10
C GLY A 338 -13.92 13.38 18.41
N VAL A 339 -14.70 12.95 17.41
CA VAL A 339 -15.86 12.06 17.59
C VAL A 339 -15.40 10.61 17.66
N ARG A 340 -14.61 10.16 16.69
CA ARG A 340 -14.13 8.78 16.62
C ARG A 340 -12.85 8.53 17.44
N ASN A 341 -12.28 9.58 18.02
CA ASN A 341 -11.07 9.60 18.83
C ASN A 341 -9.88 8.91 18.14
N PHE A 342 -9.64 9.25 16.87
CA PHE A 342 -8.45 8.82 16.14
C PHE A 342 -7.54 10.01 15.84
N GLN A 343 -6.25 9.72 15.72
CA GLN A 343 -5.25 10.63 15.20
C GLN A 343 -4.25 9.81 14.37
N TYR A 344 -3.88 10.32 13.19
CA TYR A 344 -2.86 9.72 12.35
C TYR A 344 -2.11 10.79 11.55
N LEU A 345 -0.91 10.46 11.07
CA LEU A 345 -0.23 11.25 10.04
C LEU A 345 -0.66 10.72 8.68
N SER A 346 -0.89 11.61 7.73
CA SER A 346 -1.08 11.24 6.33
C SER A 346 0.07 11.79 5.51
N VAL A 347 0.60 10.97 4.62
CA VAL A 347 1.63 11.36 3.65
C VAL A 347 1.01 11.26 2.27
N SER A 348 1.05 12.35 1.51
CA SER A 348 0.54 12.39 0.14
C SER A 348 1.64 12.69 -0.86
N HIS A 349 1.64 11.97 -1.96
CA HIS A 349 2.57 12.14 -3.08
C HIS A 349 1.78 12.40 -4.36
N LEU A 350 1.98 13.57 -4.95
CA LEU A 350 1.56 13.89 -6.31
C LEU A 350 2.77 13.83 -7.23
N HIS A 351 2.67 13.09 -8.33
CA HIS A 351 3.63 13.11 -9.41
C HIS A 351 2.91 13.37 -10.73
N GLN A 352 3.24 14.48 -11.37
CA GLN A 352 2.68 14.93 -12.65
C GLN A 352 3.81 15.03 -13.67
N VAL A 353 3.57 14.50 -14.87
CA VAL A 353 4.50 14.57 -16.00
C VAL A 353 3.73 15.02 -17.24
N VAL A 354 4.33 15.93 -18.02
CA VAL A 354 3.88 16.30 -19.36
C VAL A 354 4.55 15.34 -20.34
N THR A 355 3.74 14.63 -21.12
CA THR A 355 4.19 13.56 -22.04
C THR A 355 4.14 13.98 -23.50
N ASN A 356 3.38 15.04 -23.81
CA ASN A 356 3.33 15.66 -25.13
C ASN A 356 2.86 17.13 -25.03
N ILE A 357 3.23 17.95 -26.03
CA ILE A 357 2.83 19.34 -26.17
C ILE A 357 2.39 19.58 -27.61
N GLN A 358 1.17 20.08 -27.78
CA GLN A 358 0.61 20.46 -29.08
C GLN A 358 0.63 21.99 -29.23
N LEU A 359 1.33 22.47 -30.26
CA LEU A 359 1.50 23.90 -30.56
C LEU A 359 0.65 24.37 -31.76
N GLU A 360 0.13 23.44 -32.57
CA GLU A 360 -0.62 23.74 -33.79
C GLU A 360 -2.08 23.29 -33.65
N GLN A 361 -2.99 23.96 -34.38
CA GLN A 361 -4.43 23.66 -34.37
C GLN A 361 -5.04 23.66 -32.95
N VAL A 362 -4.59 24.60 -32.13
CA VAL A 362 -4.98 24.71 -30.73
C VAL A 362 -6.30 25.47 -30.59
N THR A 363 -7.36 24.77 -30.19
CA THR A 363 -8.67 25.34 -29.86
C THR A 363 -9.07 25.00 -28.42
N PRO A 364 -9.85 25.86 -27.73
CA PRO A 364 -10.45 25.51 -26.45
C PRO A 364 -11.29 24.22 -26.56
N PHE A 365 -11.37 23.47 -25.46
CA PHE A 365 -12.18 22.25 -25.39
C PHE A 365 -13.69 22.56 -25.40
N ALA A 366 -14.47 21.59 -25.89
CA ALA A 366 -15.92 21.65 -25.83
C ALA A 366 -16.39 21.70 -24.37
N LYS A 367 -17.57 22.28 -24.15
CA LYS A 367 -18.05 22.68 -22.82
C LYS A 367 -18.17 21.46 -21.88
N GLU A 368 -18.60 20.35 -22.44
CA GLU A 368 -18.81 19.02 -21.90
C GLU A 368 -17.51 18.26 -21.57
N ASP A 369 -16.41 18.55 -22.28
CA ASP A 369 -15.11 17.93 -22.05
C ASP A 369 -14.29 18.62 -20.95
N VAL A 370 -14.67 19.85 -20.60
CA VAL A 370 -14.00 20.61 -19.54
C VAL A 370 -14.46 20.11 -18.17
N LEU A 371 -13.50 19.73 -17.33
CA LEU A 371 -13.73 19.44 -15.92
C LEU A 371 -14.16 20.74 -15.20
N ARG A 372 -15.47 20.88 -14.94
CA ARG A 372 -16.09 22.13 -14.41
C ARG A 372 -16.48 22.07 -12.93
N ASN A 373 -16.65 20.87 -12.38
CA ASN A 373 -17.08 20.65 -11.00
C ASN A 373 -16.22 19.56 -10.37
N LYS A 374 -16.05 19.65 -9.04
CA LYS A 374 -15.37 18.72 -8.11
C LYS A 374 -15.88 17.27 -8.11
N GLN A 375 -16.54 16.82 -9.17
CA GLN A 375 -16.95 15.43 -9.28
C GLN A 375 -15.71 14.58 -9.55
N TRP A 376 -15.20 14.00 -8.46
CA TRP A 376 -14.38 12.80 -8.49
C TRP A 376 -15.02 11.81 -9.47
N ILE A 377 -14.38 11.55 -10.62
CA ILE A 377 -14.89 10.60 -11.61
C ILE A 377 -14.49 9.20 -11.13
N GLU A 378 -15.28 8.64 -10.22
CA GLU A 378 -15.19 7.24 -9.82
C GLU A 378 -15.84 6.37 -10.90
N LYS A 379 -15.15 6.11 -12.01
CA LYS A 379 -15.49 4.94 -12.83
C LYS A 379 -14.75 3.74 -12.25
N GLN A 380 -15.44 3.03 -11.35
CA GLN A 380 -14.87 1.97 -10.52
C GLN A 380 -14.77 0.60 -11.22
N GLU A 381 -15.38 0.39 -12.38
CA GLU A 381 -15.54 -0.99 -12.89
C GLU A 381 -14.29 -1.59 -13.58
N GLU A 382 -13.26 -0.79 -13.90
CA GLU A 382 -12.13 -1.24 -14.75
C GLU A 382 -10.73 -1.13 -14.08
N PHE A 383 -10.61 -0.99 -12.76
CA PHE A 383 -9.27 -0.84 -12.14
C PHE A 383 -8.41 -2.11 -12.15
N LEU A 384 -9.01 -3.30 -12.37
CA LEU A 384 -8.29 -4.58 -12.48
C LEU A 384 -7.71 -4.83 -13.89
N ASP A 385 -8.02 -3.98 -14.87
CA ASP A 385 -7.52 -4.14 -16.22
C ASP A 385 -6.01 -3.84 -16.29
N LYS A 386 -5.22 -4.87 -16.62
CA LYS A 386 -3.77 -4.74 -16.81
C LYS A 386 -3.41 -3.85 -18.01
N GLY A 387 -4.30 -3.75 -19.00
CA GLY A 387 -4.13 -2.93 -20.20
C GLY A 387 -4.71 -1.51 -20.06
N PHE A 388 -5.14 -1.11 -18.86
CA PHE A 388 -5.86 0.14 -18.65
C PHE A 388 -5.15 1.37 -19.23
N TRP A 389 -3.81 1.40 -19.17
CA TRP A 389 -2.99 2.51 -19.67
C TRP A 389 -2.30 2.24 -21.02
N ASP A 390 -2.69 1.21 -21.76
CA ASP A 390 -1.96 0.79 -22.96
C ASP A 390 -1.84 1.86 -24.05
N ALA A 391 -2.77 2.81 -24.10
CA ALA A 391 -2.76 3.92 -25.05
C ALA A 391 -1.93 5.14 -24.58
N TYR A 392 -1.37 5.12 -23.37
CA TYR A 392 -0.80 6.32 -22.73
C TYR A 392 0.64 6.11 -22.27
N ASN A 393 1.44 7.17 -22.35
CA ASN A 393 2.69 7.28 -21.62
C ASN A 393 2.37 7.64 -20.16
N ILE A 394 2.83 6.80 -19.22
CA ILE A 394 2.55 6.96 -17.80
C ILE A 394 3.82 6.94 -16.97
N VAL A 395 3.71 7.42 -15.73
CA VAL A 395 4.69 7.09 -14.69
C VAL A 395 4.36 5.71 -14.15
N LEU A 396 5.30 4.76 -14.26
CA LEU A 396 5.09 3.42 -13.72
C LEU A 396 4.90 3.45 -12.20
N PRO A 397 3.93 2.69 -11.65
CA PRO A 397 3.71 2.65 -10.22
C PRO A 397 4.86 1.98 -9.47
N GLU A 398 5.05 2.39 -8.22
CA GLU A 398 5.87 1.63 -7.26
C GLU A 398 5.12 0.38 -6.81
N ILE A 399 3.85 0.58 -6.44
CA ILE A 399 2.89 -0.44 -6.05
C ILE A 399 1.73 -0.39 -7.02
N ASP A 400 1.38 -1.55 -7.56
CA ASP A 400 0.31 -1.65 -8.53
C ASP A 400 -1.01 -1.05 -7.98
N PHE A 401 -1.66 -0.22 -8.78
CA PHE A 401 -2.87 0.47 -8.36
C PHE A 401 -3.99 -0.53 -8.03
N ALA A 402 -4.06 -1.68 -8.71
CA ALA A 402 -5.09 -2.68 -8.43
C ALA A 402 -4.91 -3.27 -7.02
N THR A 403 -3.67 -3.47 -6.56
CA THR A 403 -3.39 -3.90 -5.18
C THR A 403 -3.91 -2.89 -4.16
N ILE A 404 -3.66 -1.59 -4.40
CA ILE A 404 -4.15 -0.51 -3.52
C ILE A 404 -5.68 -0.50 -3.51
N ALA A 405 -6.29 -0.60 -4.69
CA ALA A 405 -7.74 -0.55 -4.86
C ALA A 405 -8.45 -1.73 -4.19
N GLN A 406 -7.92 -2.95 -4.35
CA GLN A 406 -8.48 -4.15 -3.73
C GLN A 406 -8.50 -4.05 -2.21
N LYS A 407 -7.44 -3.52 -1.57
CA LYS A 407 -7.38 -3.35 -0.12
C LYS A 407 -8.45 -2.37 0.37
N ILE A 408 -8.52 -1.19 -0.24
CA ILE A 408 -9.50 -0.15 0.14
C ILE A 408 -10.93 -0.63 -0.10
N ASP A 409 -11.20 -1.29 -1.22
CA ASP A 409 -12.54 -1.79 -1.55
C ASP A 409 -13.00 -2.90 -0.58
N ALA A 410 -12.10 -3.79 -0.17
CA ALA A 410 -12.39 -4.78 0.85
C ALA A 410 -12.78 -4.11 2.19
N GLU A 411 -12.04 -3.08 2.61
CA GLU A 411 -12.32 -2.32 3.84
C GLU A 411 -13.64 -1.54 3.77
N ASN A 412 -13.96 -0.93 2.62
CA ASN A 412 -15.22 -0.23 2.41
C ASN A 412 -16.41 -1.22 2.44
N ARG A 413 -16.30 -2.37 1.75
CA ARG A 413 -17.32 -3.43 1.79
C ARG A 413 -17.55 -3.95 3.21
N ALA A 414 -16.49 -4.19 3.96
CA ALA A 414 -16.57 -4.59 5.36
C ALA A 414 -17.33 -3.55 6.22
N ASN A 415 -17.06 -2.26 6.02
CA ASN A 415 -17.74 -1.18 6.72
C ASN A 415 -19.24 -1.10 6.36
N THR A 416 -19.60 -1.24 5.08
CA THR A 416 -21.02 -1.27 4.65
C THR A 416 -21.75 -2.44 5.28
N LEU A 417 -21.17 -3.64 5.26
CA LEU A 417 -21.76 -4.83 5.89
C LEU A 417 -21.99 -4.62 7.39
N LYS A 418 -21.05 -3.97 8.08
CA LYS A 418 -21.17 -3.67 9.51
C LYS A 418 -22.35 -2.73 9.80
N VAL A 419 -22.54 -1.69 9.00
CA VAL A 419 -23.69 -0.77 9.16
C VAL A 419 -25.02 -1.51 8.95
N GLU A 420 -25.11 -2.34 7.90
CA GLU A 420 -26.33 -3.10 7.62
C GLU A 420 -26.69 -4.06 8.77
N VAL A 421 -25.71 -4.77 9.34
CA VAL A 421 -25.98 -5.69 10.45
C VAL A 421 -26.32 -4.94 11.73
N GLU A 422 -25.67 -3.82 12.04
CA GLU A 422 -26.01 -2.99 13.20
C GLU A 422 -27.45 -2.46 13.11
N ASP A 423 -27.89 -2.00 11.93
CA ASP A 423 -29.27 -1.56 11.72
C ASP A 423 -30.26 -2.73 11.85
N TRP A 424 -29.93 -3.91 11.30
CA TRP A 424 -30.76 -5.10 11.45
C TRP A 424 -30.87 -5.56 12.91
N LEU A 425 -29.77 -5.53 13.68
CA LEU A 425 -29.74 -5.93 15.08
C LEU A 425 -30.65 -5.07 15.97
N ARG A 426 -30.92 -3.80 15.62
CA ARG A 426 -31.86 -2.94 16.35
C ARG A 426 -33.28 -3.50 16.43
N SER A 427 -33.67 -4.31 15.45
CA SER A 427 -34.99 -4.95 15.37
C SER A 427 -35.06 -6.33 16.04
N CYS A 428 -33.92 -6.88 16.46
CA CYS A 428 -33.85 -8.20 17.06
C CYS A 428 -33.94 -8.12 18.60
N PRO A 429 -34.07 -9.25 19.34
CA PRO A 429 -34.00 -9.25 20.81
C PRO A 429 -32.72 -8.57 21.35
N LYS A 430 -32.53 -8.42 22.66
CA LYS A 430 -31.34 -7.73 23.21
C LYS A 430 -30.53 -8.54 24.21
N ASP A 431 -31.01 -9.72 24.62
CA ASP A 431 -30.22 -10.60 25.48
C ASP A 431 -28.98 -11.13 24.74
N LYS A 432 -27.89 -11.31 25.49
CA LYS A 432 -26.57 -11.65 24.94
C LYS A 432 -26.59 -12.94 24.12
N ALA A 433 -27.25 -14.00 24.59
CA ALA A 433 -27.30 -15.28 23.88
C ALA A 433 -28.00 -15.14 22.51
N SER A 434 -29.18 -14.51 22.49
CA SER A 434 -29.89 -14.26 21.24
C SER A 434 -29.14 -13.29 20.33
N ARG A 435 -28.32 -12.37 20.87
CA ARG A 435 -27.45 -11.48 20.06
C ARG A 435 -26.41 -12.26 19.29
N MET A 436 -25.73 -13.20 19.94
CA MET A 436 -24.73 -14.05 19.28
C MET A 436 -25.36 -14.81 18.12
N ASP A 437 -26.53 -15.43 18.34
CA ASP A 437 -27.24 -16.15 17.28
C ASP A 437 -27.71 -15.23 16.16
N SER A 438 -28.18 -14.03 16.50
CA SER A 438 -28.64 -13.05 15.50
C SER A 438 -27.49 -12.62 14.60
N ILE A 439 -26.35 -12.19 15.17
CA ILE A 439 -25.15 -11.79 14.42
C ILE A 439 -24.78 -12.89 13.43
N MET A 440 -24.58 -14.12 13.93
CA MET A 440 -24.16 -15.23 13.07
C MET A 440 -25.21 -15.57 12.00
N SER A 441 -26.50 -15.52 12.35
CA SER A 441 -27.59 -15.76 11.40
C SER A 441 -27.67 -14.71 10.29
N TYR A 442 -27.31 -13.45 10.56
CA TYR A 442 -27.22 -12.42 9.54
C TYR A 442 -26.17 -12.76 8.48
N TYR A 443 -24.93 -13.02 8.92
CA TYR A 443 -23.84 -13.36 8.02
C TYR A 443 -24.10 -14.68 7.28
N HIS A 444 -24.71 -15.65 7.96
CA HIS A 444 -25.14 -16.88 7.31
C HIS A 444 -26.14 -16.64 6.17
N ARG A 445 -27.21 -15.87 6.40
CA ARG A 445 -28.23 -15.55 5.37
C ARG A 445 -27.66 -14.76 4.18
N LYS A 446 -26.62 -13.96 4.40
CA LYS A 446 -25.88 -13.25 3.34
C LYS A 446 -24.92 -14.15 2.56
N GLY A 447 -24.85 -15.45 2.89
CA GLY A 447 -23.91 -16.39 2.27
C GLY A 447 -22.46 -16.22 2.75
N LEU A 448 -22.24 -15.39 3.77
CA LEU A 448 -20.91 -15.01 4.26
C LEU A 448 -20.39 -15.93 5.36
N PHE A 449 -21.20 -16.82 5.92
CA PHE A 449 -20.73 -17.79 6.92
C PHE A 449 -21.46 -19.14 6.80
N ALA A 450 -20.69 -20.22 6.77
CA ALA A 450 -21.14 -21.57 7.01
C ALA A 450 -20.03 -22.37 7.70
N GLY A 451 -20.39 -23.10 8.76
CA GLY A 451 -19.46 -23.73 9.68
C GLY A 451 -19.97 -23.71 11.12
N ASN A 452 -19.06 -23.86 12.08
CA ASN A 452 -19.38 -23.91 13.50
C ASN A 452 -18.94 -22.64 14.22
N ALA A 453 -19.82 -22.08 15.05
CA ALA A 453 -19.55 -20.92 15.88
C ALA A 453 -19.80 -21.24 17.36
N LEU A 454 -18.83 -20.92 18.20
CA LEU A 454 -18.91 -21.03 19.65
C LEU A 454 -18.50 -19.71 20.30
N VAL A 455 -19.33 -19.19 21.21
CA VAL A 455 -19.06 -17.98 21.98
C VAL A 455 -19.28 -18.25 23.45
N THR A 456 -18.31 -17.86 24.28
CA THR A 456 -18.44 -17.88 25.75
C THR A 456 -18.29 -16.50 26.35
N TYR A 457 -19.01 -16.24 27.44
CA TYR A 457 -18.90 -15.04 28.26
C TYR A 457 -18.92 -15.45 29.73
N GLN A 458 -17.91 -15.01 30.51
CA GLN A 458 -17.83 -15.31 31.95
C GLN A 458 -17.98 -16.81 32.27
N GLY A 459 -17.31 -17.65 31.48
CA GLY A 459 -17.33 -19.11 31.63
C GLY A 459 -18.60 -19.82 31.16
N LYS A 460 -19.64 -19.09 30.71
CA LYS A 460 -20.88 -19.67 30.18
C LYS A 460 -20.86 -19.69 28.64
N VAL A 461 -21.30 -20.80 28.06
CA VAL A 461 -21.51 -20.91 26.60
C VAL A 461 -22.80 -20.17 26.24
N LEU A 462 -22.68 -19.09 25.46
CA LEU A 462 -23.82 -18.31 24.97
C LEU A 462 -24.28 -18.75 23.59
N LEU A 463 -23.36 -19.29 22.78
CA LEU A 463 -23.65 -19.85 21.47
C LEU A 463 -22.77 -21.07 21.24
N ASN A 464 -23.35 -22.16 20.73
CA ASN A 464 -22.64 -23.28 20.13
C ASN A 464 -23.54 -23.85 19.03
N LYS A 465 -23.30 -23.47 17.77
CA LYS A 465 -24.23 -23.73 16.67
C LYS A 465 -23.51 -23.96 15.34
N SER A 466 -24.07 -24.83 14.52
CA SER A 466 -23.65 -25.09 13.14
C SER A 466 -24.56 -24.36 12.15
N TYR A 467 -23.96 -23.77 11.13
CA TYR A 467 -24.62 -23.06 10.03
C TYR A 467 -24.22 -23.72 8.72
N ASN A 468 -25.19 -24.02 7.86
CA ASN A 468 -24.96 -24.80 6.65
C ASN A 468 -25.56 -24.16 5.40
N GLN A 469 -24.81 -24.21 4.31
CA GLN A 469 -25.37 -24.03 2.97
C GLN A 469 -25.98 -25.34 2.48
N SER A 470 -26.68 -25.28 1.34
CA SER A 470 -27.29 -26.46 0.70
C SER A 470 -26.28 -27.59 0.40
N TYR A 471 -25.00 -27.25 0.24
CA TYR A 471 -23.91 -28.18 -0.07
C TYR A 471 -23.01 -28.50 1.14
N THR A 472 -23.29 -27.99 2.34
CA THR A 472 -22.53 -28.32 3.56
C THR A 472 -23.38 -29.10 4.56
N LYS A 473 -22.74 -29.97 5.36
CA LYS A 473 -23.41 -30.85 6.34
C LYS A 473 -22.71 -30.84 7.69
N ASN A 474 -22.36 -29.65 8.16
CA ASN A 474 -21.69 -29.43 9.44
C ASN A 474 -22.65 -29.68 10.61
N VAL A 475 -22.14 -30.36 11.64
CA VAL A 475 -22.75 -30.59 12.95
C VAL A 475 -21.79 -30.12 14.04
N LEU A 476 -22.21 -30.03 15.30
CA LEU A 476 -21.43 -29.39 16.37
C LEU A 476 -20.03 -29.98 16.57
N ASN A 477 -19.86 -31.29 16.33
CA ASN A 477 -18.59 -31.99 16.44
C ASN A 477 -17.85 -32.16 15.10
N THR A 478 -18.31 -31.50 14.02
CA THR A 478 -17.58 -31.46 12.75
C THR A 478 -16.19 -30.85 12.97
N GLN A 479 -15.20 -31.51 12.36
CA GLN A 479 -13.81 -31.11 12.42
C GLN A 479 -13.45 -30.19 11.26
N PHE A 480 -12.58 -29.22 11.55
CA PHE A 480 -12.12 -28.21 10.58
C PHE A 480 -10.60 -28.09 10.66
N ARG A 481 -9.95 -27.87 9.52
CA ARG A 481 -8.55 -27.41 9.51
C ARG A 481 -8.51 -25.98 10.02
N ILE A 482 -7.71 -25.73 11.05
CA ILE A 482 -7.69 -24.43 11.75
C ILE A 482 -6.64 -23.48 11.19
N GLY A 483 -5.96 -23.86 10.11
CA GLY A 483 -4.93 -23.06 9.43
C GLY A 483 -3.91 -22.48 10.41
N SER A 484 -3.55 -21.22 10.21
CA SER A 484 -2.55 -20.54 11.05
C SER A 484 -2.86 -20.44 12.55
N THR A 485 -4.10 -20.68 13.01
CA THR A 485 -4.36 -20.83 14.46
C THR A 485 -3.50 -21.94 15.06
N SER A 486 -3.05 -22.93 14.29
CA SER A 486 -2.08 -23.95 14.73
C SER A 486 -0.79 -23.37 15.33
N LYS A 487 -0.38 -22.15 14.95
CA LYS A 487 0.83 -21.50 15.47
C LYS A 487 0.77 -21.25 16.97
N THR A 488 -0.43 -21.10 17.55
CA THR A 488 -0.59 -20.96 19.00
C THR A 488 -0.19 -22.25 19.74
N PHE A 489 -0.41 -23.41 19.12
CA PHE A 489 -0.02 -24.73 19.64
C PHE A 489 1.49 -24.95 19.52
N THR A 490 2.07 -24.64 18.35
CA THR A 490 3.52 -24.70 18.14
C THR A 490 4.27 -23.79 19.13
N SER A 491 3.76 -22.58 19.36
CA SER A 491 4.31 -21.66 20.35
C SER A 491 4.26 -22.24 21.76
N MET A 492 3.13 -22.83 22.16
CA MET A 492 2.98 -23.49 23.45
C MET A 492 3.96 -24.66 23.62
N LEU A 493 4.16 -25.48 22.57
CA LEU A 493 5.13 -26.58 22.62
C LEU A 493 6.55 -26.07 22.89
N LEU A 494 6.98 -25.00 22.22
CA LEU A 494 8.29 -24.39 22.50
C LEU A 494 8.37 -23.85 23.92
N MET A 495 7.32 -23.18 24.40
CA MET A 495 7.29 -22.66 25.76
C MET A 495 7.29 -23.78 26.82
N LEU A 496 6.71 -24.95 26.53
CA LEU A 496 6.83 -26.13 27.37
C LEU A 496 8.27 -26.66 27.38
N LEU A 497 8.97 -26.68 26.24
CA LEU A 497 10.38 -27.04 26.20
C LEU A 497 11.28 -26.02 26.95
N VAL A 498 10.90 -24.73 26.94
CA VAL A 498 11.54 -23.69 27.77
C VAL A 498 11.29 -23.94 29.26
N LYS A 499 10.04 -24.24 29.64
CA LYS A 499 9.66 -24.59 31.02
C LYS A 499 10.47 -25.78 31.52
N ASP A 500 10.65 -26.79 30.67
CA ASP A 500 11.41 -28.01 30.97
C ASP A 500 12.94 -27.81 30.91
N GLY A 501 13.42 -26.59 30.62
CA GLY A 501 14.85 -26.27 30.54
C GLY A 501 15.59 -26.84 29.32
N GLN A 502 14.86 -27.42 28.36
CA GLN A 502 15.44 -28.12 27.20
C GLN A 502 15.93 -27.16 26.11
N LEU A 503 15.39 -25.95 26.05
CA LEU A 503 15.87 -24.88 25.17
C LEU A 503 15.66 -23.50 25.79
N LYS A 504 16.37 -22.50 25.27
CA LYS A 504 16.14 -21.08 25.59
C LYS A 504 15.65 -20.35 24.34
N LEU A 505 14.78 -19.36 24.53
CA LEU A 505 14.24 -18.54 23.42
C LEU A 505 15.33 -17.78 22.64
N ARG A 506 16.46 -17.48 23.29
CA ARG A 506 17.63 -16.84 22.68
C ARG A 506 18.62 -17.83 22.07
N ASP A 507 18.39 -19.14 22.20
CA ASP A 507 19.27 -20.11 21.55
C ASP A 507 19.21 -19.92 20.02
N PRO A 508 20.35 -19.98 19.32
CA PRO A 508 20.39 -19.99 17.87
C PRO A 508 19.86 -21.33 17.35
N VAL A 509 19.17 -21.31 16.22
CA VAL A 509 18.62 -22.50 15.56
C VAL A 509 19.73 -23.52 15.26
N GLY A 510 20.93 -23.06 14.90
CA GLY A 510 22.09 -23.91 14.62
C GLY A 510 22.51 -24.81 15.78
N LYS A 511 22.14 -24.48 17.02
CA LYS A 511 22.35 -25.35 18.19
C LYS A 511 21.59 -26.68 18.06
N PHE A 512 20.43 -26.67 17.41
CA PHE A 512 19.57 -27.84 17.25
C PHE A 512 19.63 -28.40 15.82
N LEU A 513 19.72 -27.50 14.83
CA LEU A 513 19.74 -27.81 13.40
C LEU A 513 21.05 -27.27 12.78
N PRO A 514 22.21 -27.91 12.98
CA PRO A 514 23.52 -27.37 12.59
C PRO A 514 23.70 -27.20 11.08
N ASN A 515 22.96 -27.97 10.27
CA ASN A 515 23.02 -27.93 8.82
C ASN A 515 21.93 -27.02 8.20
N TYR A 516 21.18 -26.28 9.00
CA TYR A 516 20.20 -25.32 8.49
C TYR A 516 20.90 -24.10 7.88
N ALA A 517 20.37 -23.56 6.78
CA ALA A 517 21.00 -22.47 6.03
C ALA A 517 21.23 -21.18 6.83
N HIS A 518 20.42 -20.94 7.87
CA HIS A 518 20.47 -19.73 8.69
C HIS A 518 20.62 -20.05 10.18
N PRO A 519 21.76 -20.64 10.60
CA PRO A 519 21.95 -21.16 11.95
C PRO A 519 21.93 -20.06 13.03
N GLN A 520 22.21 -18.81 12.67
CA GLN A 520 22.30 -17.64 13.56
C GLN A 520 20.94 -17.12 14.05
N ILE A 521 19.84 -17.50 13.39
CA ILE A 521 18.50 -17.02 13.77
C ILE A 521 18.13 -17.62 15.13
N THR A 522 17.56 -16.82 16.02
CA THR A 522 17.09 -17.30 17.34
C THR A 522 15.68 -17.87 17.29
N ILE A 523 15.34 -18.74 18.24
CA ILE A 523 13.98 -19.27 18.40
C ILE A 523 12.94 -18.13 18.56
N ALA A 524 13.27 -17.11 19.36
CA ALA A 524 12.43 -15.94 19.57
C ALA A 524 12.12 -15.19 18.27
N GLN A 525 13.13 -14.98 17.40
CA GLN A 525 12.95 -14.28 16.13
C GLN A 525 12.05 -15.06 15.16
N LEU A 526 12.05 -16.39 15.20
CA LEU A 526 11.10 -17.19 14.41
C LEU A 526 9.68 -17.07 14.97
N LEU A 527 9.52 -17.15 16.30
CA LEU A 527 8.22 -17.04 16.97
C LEU A 527 7.54 -15.69 16.76
N THR A 528 8.32 -14.63 16.53
CA THR A 528 7.83 -13.25 16.33
C THR A 528 7.85 -12.79 14.88
N HIS A 529 8.16 -13.68 13.92
CA HIS A 529 8.30 -13.33 12.49
C HIS A 529 9.34 -12.25 12.19
N GLN A 530 10.40 -12.19 13.00
CA GLN A 530 11.53 -11.27 12.83
C GLN A 530 12.76 -11.99 12.27
N SER A 531 12.61 -13.16 11.66
CA SER A 531 13.71 -14.00 11.20
C SER A 531 14.30 -13.59 9.85
N GLY A 532 13.50 -12.94 8.98
CA GLY A 532 13.87 -12.67 7.60
C GLY A 532 13.74 -13.87 6.66
N VAL A 533 13.30 -15.04 7.13
CA VAL A 533 13.15 -16.24 6.30
C VAL A 533 11.98 -16.05 5.32
N PRO A 534 12.20 -16.15 3.99
CA PRO A 534 11.14 -16.01 3.00
C PRO A 534 9.98 -16.98 3.27
N ASN A 535 8.75 -16.50 3.09
CA ASN A 535 7.56 -17.32 3.24
C ASN A 535 7.35 -18.17 1.98
N TYR A 536 7.44 -19.51 2.08
CA TYR A 536 7.32 -20.40 0.93
C TYR A 536 5.98 -20.26 0.20
N THR A 537 4.91 -19.89 0.92
CA THR A 537 3.58 -19.64 0.34
C THR A 537 3.51 -18.39 -0.55
N ASN A 538 4.50 -17.49 -0.48
CA ASN A 538 4.60 -16.32 -1.37
C ASN A 538 5.31 -16.65 -2.69
N ASN A 539 5.96 -17.82 -2.80
CA ASN A 539 6.54 -18.31 -4.04
C ASN A 539 5.55 -19.26 -4.73
N SER A 540 5.05 -18.87 -5.91
CA SER A 540 4.05 -19.64 -6.66
C SER A 540 4.52 -21.04 -7.06
N GLU A 541 5.80 -21.19 -7.39
CA GLU A 541 6.38 -22.48 -7.80
C GLU A 541 6.50 -23.41 -6.58
N TYR A 542 6.94 -22.88 -5.44
CA TYR A 542 7.00 -23.65 -4.19
C TYR A 542 5.60 -24.05 -3.75
N LEU A 543 4.64 -23.13 -3.78
CA LEU A 543 3.26 -23.42 -3.40
C LEU A 543 2.66 -24.54 -4.26
N GLN A 544 2.86 -24.52 -5.57
CA GLN A 544 2.41 -25.61 -6.45
C GLN A 544 3.02 -26.97 -6.07
N GLN A 545 4.33 -27.01 -5.80
CA GLN A 545 5.00 -28.24 -5.40
C GLN A 545 4.50 -28.76 -4.04
N VAL A 546 4.41 -27.88 -3.04
CA VAL A 546 3.93 -28.21 -1.70
C VAL A 546 2.49 -28.73 -1.71
N LEU A 547 1.64 -28.28 -2.62
CA LEU A 547 0.28 -28.79 -2.77
C LEU A 547 0.20 -30.12 -3.55
N SER A 548 1.24 -30.49 -4.31
CA SER A 548 1.18 -31.62 -5.25
C SER A 548 1.43 -32.99 -4.62
N ARG A 549 2.26 -33.07 -3.58
CA ARG A 549 2.68 -34.34 -2.94
C ARG A 549 3.13 -34.14 -1.50
N PRO A 550 3.04 -35.18 -0.65
CA PRO A 550 3.56 -35.09 0.71
C PRO A 550 5.09 -34.91 0.72
N PHE A 551 5.57 -34.16 1.70
CA PHE A 551 6.97 -34.00 2.05
C PHE A 551 7.17 -34.31 3.53
N SER A 552 8.34 -34.84 3.88
CA SER A 552 8.79 -34.91 5.26
C SER A 552 9.11 -33.51 5.79
N SER A 553 9.08 -33.34 7.12
CA SER A 553 9.45 -32.05 7.76
C SER A 553 10.87 -31.59 7.40
N GLN A 554 11.78 -32.55 7.16
CA GLN A 554 13.16 -32.26 6.76
C GLN A 554 13.24 -31.79 5.30
N GLU A 555 12.49 -32.39 4.38
CA GLU A 555 12.39 -31.89 3.01
C GLU A 555 11.74 -30.50 2.97
N MET A 556 10.70 -30.27 3.76
CA MET A 556 10.09 -28.95 3.88
C MET A 556 11.11 -27.88 4.32
N LEU A 557 11.97 -28.23 5.28
CA LEU A 557 13.03 -27.36 5.78
C LEU A 557 14.08 -27.05 4.71
N THR A 558 14.60 -28.08 4.04
CA THR A 558 15.74 -27.92 3.12
C THR A 558 15.33 -27.35 1.78
N GLN A 559 14.17 -27.70 1.24
CA GLN A 559 13.75 -27.30 -0.12
C GLN A 559 13.01 -25.97 -0.14
N PHE A 560 12.23 -25.65 0.90
CA PHE A 560 11.31 -24.50 0.85
C PHE A 560 11.57 -23.43 1.93
N CYS A 561 12.42 -23.71 2.91
CA CYS A 561 12.65 -22.81 4.05
C CYS A 561 14.11 -22.36 4.20
N SER A 562 14.97 -22.62 3.19
CA SER A 562 16.42 -22.38 3.26
C SER A 562 16.93 -21.28 2.31
N ASP A 563 16.04 -20.59 1.61
CA ASP A 563 16.37 -19.47 0.71
C ASP A 563 17.02 -18.28 1.45
N SER A 564 17.70 -17.40 0.71
CA SER A 564 18.35 -16.20 1.27
C SER A 564 17.38 -15.31 2.06
N LEU A 565 17.84 -14.75 3.18
CA LEU A 565 17.02 -13.88 4.04
C LEU A 565 16.62 -12.59 3.32
N GLU A 566 15.37 -12.16 3.52
CA GLU A 566 14.83 -10.91 2.96
C GLU A 566 15.29 -9.67 3.74
N PHE A 567 15.73 -9.85 4.99
CA PHE A 567 16.28 -8.80 5.85
C PHE A 567 17.07 -9.40 7.01
N THR A 568 17.89 -8.57 7.65
CA THR A 568 18.67 -8.97 8.83
C THR A 568 17.76 -9.40 9.99
N PRO A 569 17.96 -10.59 10.59
CA PRO A 569 17.14 -11.05 11.71
C PRO A 569 17.04 -10.02 12.84
N GLY A 570 15.83 -9.76 13.33
CA GLY A 570 15.52 -8.78 14.37
C GLY A 570 15.30 -7.35 13.87
N SER A 571 15.64 -7.02 12.62
CA SER A 571 15.54 -5.63 12.11
C SER A 571 14.13 -5.23 11.66
N LYS A 572 13.28 -6.19 11.27
CA LYS A 572 11.93 -5.96 10.72
C LYS A 572 11.00 -7.11 11.13
N PHE A 573 9.70 -6.89 10.92
CA PHE A 573 8.68 -7.92 10.98
C PHE A 573 8.23 -8.30 9.57
N LYS A 574 8.11 -9.60 9.29
CA LYS A 574 7.41 -10.10 8.11
C LYS A 574 6.91 -11.53 8.35
N TYR A 575 5.59 -11.71 8.31
CA TYR A 575 4.94 -12.98 8.56
C TYR A 575 5.46 -14.09 7.63
N SER A 576 5.92 -15.21 8.21
CA SER A 576 6.50 -16.32 7.45
C SER A 576 6.08 -17.69 8.00
N ASN A 577 5.39 -18.48 7.16
CA ASN A 577 5.06 -19.87 7.49
C ASN A 577 6.33 -20.74 7.57
N SER A 578 7.33 -20.45 6.73
CA SER A 578 8.63 -21.13 6.73
C SER A 578 9.31 -21.05 8.10
N GLY A 579 9.20 -19.91 8.79
CA GLY A 579 9.76 -19.78 10.13
C GLY A 579 9.18 -20.77 11.14
N TYR A 580 7.88 -21.08 11.02
CA TYR A 580 7.22 -22.06 11.88
C TYR A 580 7.52 -23.52 11.49
N VAL A 581 7.83 -23.79 10.22
CA VAL A 581 8.38 -25.09 9.78
C VAL A 581 9.75 -25.35 10.42
N VAL A 582 10.60 -24.32 10.48
CA VAL A 582 11.90 -24.40 11.19
C VAL A 582 11.68 -24.71 12.66
N LEU A 583 10.75 -24.01 13.32
CA LEU A 583 10.40 -24.24 14.72
C LEU A 583 9.89 -25.66 14.97
N ALA A 584 9.08 -26.23 14.09
CA ALA A 584 8.62 -27.61 14.22
C ALA A 584 9.77 -28.62 14.12
N ASN A 585 10.75 -28.39 13.25
CA ASN A 585 11.96 -29.21 13.18
C ASN A 585 12.82 -29.08 14.44
N VAL A 586 12.90 -27.89 15.06
CA VAL A 586 13.55 -27.71 16.37
C VAL A 586 12.81 -28.51 17.45
N ILE A 587 11.47 -28.41 17.52
CA ILE A 587 10.66 -29.17 18.48
C ILE A 587 10.92 -30.67 18.33
N ALA A 588 10.86 -31.19 17.10
CA ALA A 588 11.06 -32.60 16.84
C ALA A 588 12.47 -33.07 17.22
N LYS A 589 13.48 -32.24 16.95
CA LYS A 589 14.88 -32.54 17.30
C LYS A 589 15.12 -32.54 18.80
N VAL A 590 14.57 -31.57 19.53
CA VAL A 590 14.73 -31.46 20.99
C VAL A 590 13.97 -32.57 21.70
N ALA A 591 12.75 -32.89 21.26
CA ALA A 591 11.93 -33.93 21.87
C ALA A 591 12.27 -35.36 21.43
N GLY A 592 13.05 -35.53 20.36
CA GLY A 592 13.38 -36.83 19.78
C GLY A 592 12.19 -37.57 19.16
N LYS A 593 11.11 -36.86 18.82
CA LYS A 593 9.85 -37.43 18.29
C LYS A 593 9.27 -36.54 17.18
N PRO A 594 8.49 -37.09 16.24
CA PRO A 594 7.77 -36.29 15.25
C PRO A 594 6.87 -35.21 15.88
N TYR A 595 6.75 -34.06 15.23
CA TYR A 595 5.96 -32.91 15.73
C TYR A 595 4.53 -33.30 16.17
N GLY A 596 3.83 -34.12 15.38
CA GLY A 596 2.46 -34.56 15.68
C GLY A 596 2.37 -35.39 16.97
N GLU A 597 3.38 -36.22 17.26
CA GLU A 597 3.44 -36.99 18.52
C GLU A 597 3.70 -36.09 19.72
N VAL A 598 4.61 -35.12 19.58
CA VAL A 598 4.89 -34.14 20.64
C VAL A 598 3.65 -33.30 20.95
N LEU A 599 2.92 -32.87 19.92
CA LEU A 599 1.63 -32.19 20.06
C LEU A 599 0.62 -33.05 20.83
N GLN A 600 0.47 -34.31 20.44
CA GLN A 600 -0.44 -35.25 21.09
C GLN A 600 -0.11 -35.46 22.57
N GLU A 601 1.17 -35.70 22.89
CA GLU A 601 1.64 -36.02 24.22
C GLU A 601 1.62 -34.81 25.16
N LYS A 602 2.11 -33.65 24.72
CA LYS A 602 2.31 -32.49 25.58
C LYS A 602 1.10 -31.55 25.68
N ILE A 603 0.16 -31.61 24.72
CA ILE A 603 -1.02 -30.72 24.70
C ILE A 603 -2.31 -31.51 24.60
N LEU A 604 -2.51 -32.31 23.55
CA LEU A 604 -3.85 -32.81 23.23
C LEU A 604 -4.37 -33.82 24.27
N LYS A 605 -3.56 -34.82 24.65
CA LYS A 605 -3.92 -35.79 25.71
C LYS A 605 -4.13 -35.11 27.07
N PRO A 606 -3.21 -34.27 27.59
CA PRO A 606 -3.40 -33.59 28.88
C PRO A 606 -4.65 -32.71 28.95
N LEU A 607 -5.09 -32.14 27.82
CA LEU A 607 -6.28 -31.29 27.76
C LEU A 607 -7.55 -32.05 27.35
N GLY A 608 -7.47 -33.36 27.09
CA GLY A 608 -8.59 -34.17 26.61
C GLY A 608 -9.14 -33.72 25.25
N MET A 609 -8.28 -33.20 24.37
CA MET A 609 -8.65 -32.74 23.03
C MET A 609 -8.65 -33.89 22.02
N GLU A 610 -9.59 -34.82 22.20
CA GLU A 610 -9.67 -36.10 21.46
C GLU A 610 -10.04 -35.95 19.98
N GLN A 611 -10.65 -34.83 19.60
CA GLN A 611 -11.09 -34.54 18.23
C GLN A 611 -10.11 -33.62 17.50
N THR A 612 -8.91 -33.46 18.03
CA THR A 612 -7.85 -32.62 17.49
C THR A 612 -6.66 -33.48 17.10
N TYR A 613 -6.07 -33.22 15.93
CA TYR A 613 -4.88 -33.94 15.45
C TYR A 613 -4.10 -33.10 14.44
N PHE A 614 -2.90 -33.57 14.06
CA PHE A 614 -2.06 -32.95 13.03
C PHE A 614 -1.97 -33.83 11.77
N GLY A 615 -1.99 -33.19 10.60
CA GLY A 615 -1.78 -33.82 9.30
C GLY A 615 -3.02 -34.53 8.76
N ASP A 616 -2.80 -35.41 7.77
CA ASP A 616 -3.89 -36.14 7.11
C ASP A 616 -4.21 -37.43 7.87
N GLN A 617 -5.36 -37.46 8.54
CA GLN A 617 -5.95 -38.70 9.08
C GLN A 617 -7.27 -38.97 8.36
N LYS A 618 -7.54 -40.25 8.05
CA LYS A 618 -8.84 -40.66 7.51
C LYS A 618 -9.90 -40.47 8.61
N ASN A 619 -10.60 -39.34 8.57
CA ASN A 619 -11.65 -39.02 9.53
C ASN A 619 -12.95 -38.65 8.81
N ALA A 620 -14.01 -39.42 9.05
CA ALA A 620 -15.32 -39.18 8.46
C ALA A 620 -15.99 -37.88 8.97
N ASN A 621 -15.52 -37.33 10.08
CA ASN A 621 -16.05 -36.11 10.68
C ASN A 621 -15.35 -34.82 10.21
N LEU A 622 -14.27 -34.93 9.41
CA LEU A 622 -13.62 -33.77 8.78
C LEU A 622 -14.57 -33.19 7.72
N ALA A 623 -14.85 -31.90 7.83
CA ALA A 623 -15.67 -31.22 6.82
C ALA A 623 -14.99 -31.28 5.44
N THR A 624 -15.77 -31.19 4.38
CA THR A 624 -15.21 -30.88 3.05
C THR A 624 -14.96 -29.38 2.98
N GLY A 625 -13.74 -28.94 2.64
CA GLY A 625 -13.46 -27.54 2.35
C GLY A 625 -14.01 -27.13 1.00
N TYR A 626 -14.50 -25.90 0.86
CA TYR A 626 -15.02 -25.36 -0.40
C TYR A 626 -14.35 -24.04 -0.77
N LEU A 627 -14.00 -23.91 -2.05
CA LEU A 627 -13.54 -22.70 -2.71
C LEU A 627 -14.59 -22.29 -3.74
N TYR A 628 -15.24 -21.13 -3.54
CA TYR A 628 -16.27 -20.61 -4.45
C TYR A 628 -17.39 -21.63 -4.74
N GLY A 629 -17.84 -22.34 -3.69
CA GLY A 629 -18.90 -23.36 -3.77
C GLY A 629 -18.46 -24.69 -4.39
N LYS A 630 -17.19 -24.83 -4.80
CA LYS A 630 -16.63 -26.09 -5.29
C LYS A 630 -15.79 -26.75 -4.20
N PRO A 631 -15.84 -28.08 -4.02
CA PRO A 631 -14.93 -28.78 -3.13
C PRO A 631 -13.48 -28.41 -3.46
N GLU A 632 -12.68 -28.21 -2.42
CA GLU A 632 -11.24 -28.01 -2.60
C GLU A 632 -10.58 -29.23 -3.27
N PRO A 633 -9.46 -29.05 -3.99
CA PRO A 633 -8.64 -30.19 -4.37
C PRO A 633 -8.01 -30.84 -3.14
N ALA A 634 -7.88 -32.17 -3.17
CA ALA A 634 -7.11 -32.89 -2.17
C ALA A 634 -5.65 -32.44 -2.20
N TYR A 635 -5.07 -32.19 -1.03
CA TYR A 635 -3.67 -31.82 -0.90
C TYR A 635 -3.12 -32.31 0.46
N PRO A 636 -1.80 -32.53 0.58
CA PRO A 636 -1.15 -33.05 1.78
C PRO A 636 -1.05 -32.00 2.91
N SER A 637 -1.98 -32.00 3.86
CA SER A 637 -2.04 -30.97 4.92
C SER A 637 -0.86 -31.00 5.89
N GLN A 638 -0.20 -32.15 6.02
CA GLN A 638 1.01 -32.34 6.81
C GLN A 638 2.18 -31.45 6.39
N ASN A 639 2.21 -30.98 5.14
CA ASN A 639 3.26 -30.08 4.66
C ASN A 639 3.22 -28.72 5.37
N ASN A 640 2.11 -28.37 6.04
CA ASN A 640 1.98 -27.16 6.85
C ASN A 640 2.59 -27.28 8.26
N VAL A 641 3.44 -28.28 8.53
CA VAL A 641 4.00 -28.58 9.86
C VAL A 641 4.45 -27.33 10.63
N GLY A 642 3.99 -27.19 11.87
CA GLY A 642 4.28 -26.04 12.74
C GLY A 642 3.51 -24.75 12.41
N ALA A 643 3.26 -24.49 11.13
CA ALA A 643 2.59 -23.28 10.65
C ALA A 643 1.06 -23.42 10.55
N GLY A 644 0.56 -24.64 10.33
CA GLY A 644 -0.82 -25.02 10.07
C GLY A 644 -1.00 -26.53 10.23
N GLY A 645 -1.96 -27.12 9.51
CA GLY A 645 -2.14 -28.58 9.44
C GLY A 645 -2.76 -29.22 10.68
N ILE A 646 -3.14 -28.45 11.70
CA ILE A 646 -3.97 -28.98 12.81
C ILE A 646 -5.44 -28.97 12.39
N VAL A 647 -6.12 -30.07 12.66
CA VAL A 647 -7.56 -30.25 12.57
C VAL A 647 -8.13 -30.20 13.98
N SER A 648 -9.26 -29.52 14.20
CA SER A 648 -9.91 -29.43 15.51
C SER A 648 -11.42 -29.18 15.41
N THR A 649 -12.10 -29.07 16.56
CA THR A 649 -13.51 -28.71 16.70
C THR A 649 -13.66 -27.47 17.58
N THR A 650 -14.82 -26.81 17.54
CA THR A 650 -15.09 -25.67 18.46
C THR A 650 -15.01 -26.10 19.93
N THR A 651 -15.47 -27.31 20.26
CA THR A 651 -15.46 -27.85 21.62
C THR A 651 -14.05 -28.12 22.13
N ASP A 652 -13.16 -28.68 21.30
CA ASP A 652 -11.77 -28.88 21.70
C ASP A 652 -11.00 -27.56 21.80
N LEU A 653 -11.24 -26.62 20.88
CA LEU A 653 -10.67 -25.28 20.98
C LEU A 653 -11.19 -24.51 22.23
N LEU A 654 -12.38 -24.83 22.74
CA LEU A 654 -12.83 -24.32 24.03
C LEU A 654 -11.99 -24.88 25.18
N LYS A 655 -11.64 -26.17 25.18
CA LYS A 655 -10.71 -26.77 26.16
C LYS A 655 -9.34 -26.09 26.10
N TRP A 656 -8.85 -25.81 24.89
CA TRP A 656 -7.64 -25.01 24.66
C TRP A 656 -7.74 -23.61 25.30
N SER A 657 -8.85 -22.90 25.10
CA SER A 657 -9.08 -21.58 25.73
C SER A 657 -9.07 -21.67 27.26
N GLN A 658 -9.77 -22.66 27.82
CA GLN A 658 -9.84 -22.87 29.27
C GLN A 658 -8.48 -23.22 29.88
N ALA A 659 -7.64 -23.97 29.16
CA ALA A 659 -6.28 -24.30 29.59
C ALA A 659 -5.39 -23.04 29.70
N LEU A 660 -5.61 -22.05 28.82
CA LEU A 660 -4.94 -20.76 28.91
C LEU A 660 -5.41 -19.96 30.12
N ASP A 661 -6.71 -19.95 30.42
CA ASP A 661 -7.25 -19.23 31.61
C ASP A 661 -6.76 -19.84 32.92
N LYS A 662 -6.75 -21.17 32.99
CA LYS A 662 -6.42 -21.91 34.20
C LYS A 662 -4.92 -22.15 34.39
N ASN A 663 -4.07 -21.66 33.48
CA ASN A 663 -2.63 -21.90 33.50
C ASN A 663 -2.28 -23.41 33.55
N THR A 664 -3.06 -24.25 32.87
CA THR A 664 -2.97 -25.72 33.01
C THR A 664 -1.62 -26.28 32.55
N LEU A 665 -1.05 -25.73 31.47
CA LEU A 665 0.19 -26.24 30.87
C LEU A 665 1.44 -25.47 31.33
N LEU A 666 1.34 -24.13 31.41
CA LEU A 666 2.43 -23.23 31.79
C LEU A 666 2.10 -22.49 33.07
N PRO A 667 3.09 -22.23 33.96
CA PRO A 667 2.90 -21.28 35.04
C PRO A 667 2.58 -19.89 34.48
N VAL A 668 1.87 -19.08 35.28
CA VAL A 668 1.38 -17.75 34.86
C VAL A 668 2.49 -16.88 34.23
N THR A 669 3.69 -16.89 34.81
CA THR A 669 4.84 -16.12 34.35
C THR A 669 5.30 -16.49 32.94
N LEU A 670 5.29 -17.77 32.57
CA LEU A 670 5.62 -18.23 31.22
C LEU A 670 4.44 -18.09 30.26
N ARG A 671 3.20 -18.30 30.73
CA ARG A 671 2.01 -18.07 29.90
C ARG A 671 1.93 -16.61 29.45
N GLU A 672 2.18 -15.66 30.34
CA GLU A 672 2.14 -14.22 29.99
C GLU A 672 3.14 -13.86 28.90
N GLN A 673 4.27 -14.57 28.82
CA GLN A 673 5.25 -14.36 27.75
C GLN A 673 4.66 -14.59 26.35
N LEU A 674 3.62 -15.42 26.19
CA LEU A 674 2.96 -15.64 24.90
C LEU A 674 2.37 -14.35 24.33
N PHE A 675 1.87 -13.48 25.20
CA PHE A 675 1.07 -12.30 24.86
C PHE A 675 1.81 -10.97 24.99
N VAL A 676 3.11 -10.97 25.31
CA VAL A 676 3.91 -9.74 25.32
C VAL A 676 4.09 -9.25 23.88
N PRO A 677 3.72 -7.99 23.55
CA PRO A 677 4.01 -7.37 22.26
C PRO A 677 5.51 -7.33 21.98
N ARG A 678 5.95 -7.89 20.84
CA ARG A 678 7.38 -7.95 20.46
C ARG A 678 7.68 -7.39 19.08
N ALA A 679 6.69 -7.37 18.21
CA ALA A 679 6.80 -6.80 16.89
C ALA A 679 5.46 -6.17 16.50
N GLU A 680 5.48 -5.09 15.73
CA GLU A 680 4.27 -4.48 15.21
C GLU A 680 3.83 -5.19 13.93
N TYR A 681 2.54 -5.56 13.85
CA TYR A 681 1.91 -6.15 12.67
C TYR A 681 0.89 -5.17 12.08
N LEU A 682 1.40 -4.23 11.28
CA LEU A 682 0.65 -3.09 10.74
C LEU A 682 -0.58 -3.50 9.92
N ASP A 683 -0.44 -4.50 9.04
CA ASP A 683 -1.53 -4.96 8.15
C ASP A 683 -2.81 -5.37 8.91
N TRP A 684 -2.68 -5.64 10.22
CA TRP A 684 -3.74 -6.15 11.09
C TRP A 684 -4.04 -5.24 12.29
N ASN A 685 -3.46 -4.03 12.34
CA ASN A 685 -3.55 -3.11 13.47
C ASN A 685 -3.29 -3.79 14.84
N ALA A 686 -2.34 -4.71 14.87
CA ALA A 686 -2.02 -5.54 16.02
C ALA A 686 -0.51 -5.53 16.30
N ASP A 687 -0.11 -5.90 17.50
CA ASP A 687 1.24 -6.38 17.76
C ASP A 687 1.27 -7.91 17.67
N TYR A 688 2.47 -8.49 17.55
CA TYR A 688 2.70 -9.93 17.51
C TYR A 688 3.58 -10.36 18.69
N GLY A 689 3.08 -11.36 19.44
CA GLY A 689 3.77 -12.03 20.53
C GLY A 689 4.36 -13.36 20.07
N TYR A 690 4.42 -14.35 20.95
CA TYR A 690 4.85 -15.69 20.53
C TYR A 690 3.66 -16.49 20.01
N GLY A 691 3.46 -16.45 18.69
CA GLY A 691 2.35 -17.14 18.01
C GLY A 691 0.96 -16.59 18.28
N TRP A 692 0.87 -15.38 18.82
CA TRP A 692 -0.38 -14.68 19.12
C TRP A 692 -0.34 -13.26 18.59
N MET A 693 -1.46 -12.79 18.05
CA MET A 693 -1.67 -11.37 17.78
C MET A 693 -2.28 -10.73 19.03
N ILE A 694 -1.83 -9.51 19.34
CA ILE A 694 -2.35 -8.66 20.41
C ILE A 694 -2.98 -7.46 19.74
N ASP A 695 -4.30 -7.36 19.83
CA ASP A 695 -5.01 -6.30 19.14
C ASP A 695 -4.69 -4.92 19.73
N LYS A 696 -4.56 -3.91 18.88
CA LYS A 696 -4.47 -2.49 19.28
C LYS A 696 -5.76 -1.76 18.93
N TYR A 697 -6.22 -1.91 17.68
CA TYR A 697 -7.31 -1.09 17.13
C TYR A 697 -8.24 -1.84 16.17
N GLN A 698 -8.04 -3.14 15.94
CA GLN A 698 -8.90 -3.93 15.07
C GLN A 698 -10.31 -4.04 15.67
N PHE A 699 -10.41 -4.26 16.99
CA PHE A 699 -11.66 -4.28 17.72
C PHE A 699 -11.87 -3.01 18.54
N LEU A 700 -13.10 -2.51 18.58
CA LEU A 700 -13.42 -1.27 19.30
C LEU A 700 -13.18 -1.40 20.81
N VAL A 701 -13.41 -2.59 21.37
CA VAL A 701 -13.22 -2.90 22.80
C VAL A 701 -11.75 -2.84 23.23
N SER A 702 -10.80 -3.01 22.31
CA SER A 702 -9.35 -3.05 22.61
C SER A 702 -8.79 -1.73 23.13
N LYS A 703 -9.60 -0.66 23.07
CA LYS A 703 -9.31 0.61 23.76
C LYS A 703 -9.31 0.50 25.29
N ARG A 704 -9.98 -0.50 25.83
CA ARG A 704 -10.20 -0.70 27.28
C ARG A 704 -9.85 -2.11 27.75
N HIS A 705 -9.88 -3.08 26.83
CA HIS A 705 -9.73 -4.49 27.13
C HIS A 705 -8.53 -5.08 26.38
N LYS A 706 -7.93 -6.14 26.94
CA LYS A 706 -6.87 -6.88 26.24
C LYS A 706 -7.52 -7.94 25.35
N VAL A 707 -7.26 -7.87 24.05
CA VAL A 707 -7.73 -8.89 23.10
C VAL A 707 -6.55 -9.60 22.46
N HIS A 708 -6.55 -10.93 22.57
CA HIS A 708 -5.58 -11.82 21.94
C HIS A 708 -6.29 -12.65 20.89
N LEU A 709 -5.70 -12.81 19.73
CA LEU A 709 -6.31 -13.55 18.64
C LEU A 709 -5.30 -14.26 17.77
N HIS A 710 -5.76 -15.26 17.03
CA HIS A 710 -5.05 -15.73 15.85
C HIS A 710 -6.03 -16.25 14.80
N PRO A 711 -6.15 -15.60 13.63
CA PRO A 711 -6.90 -16.12 12.49
C PRO A 711 -6.21 -17.32 11.87
N GLY A 712 -6.95 -18.19 11.20
CA GLY A 712 -6.36 -19.26 10.39
C GLY A 712 -6.95 -19.30 9.00
N THR A 713 -6.11 -19.54 8.02
CA THR A 713 -6.53 -19.81 6.65
C THR A 713 -5.83 -21.07 6.19
N ASP A 714 -6.60 -21.95 5.58
CA ASP A 714 -6.19 -23.15 4.88
C ASP A 714 -7.09 -23.24 3.62
N LEU A 715 -6.74 -24.09 2.66
CA LEU A 715 -7.47 -24.21 1.41
C LEU A 715 -8.94 -24.57 1.68
N GLY A 716 -9.89 -23.68 1.38
CA GLY A 716 -11.31 -23.92 1.65
C GLY A 716 -11.70 -23.91 3.14
N PHE A 717 -10.80 -23.59 4.06
CA PHE A 717 -11.08 -23.49 5.51
C PHE A 717 -10.56 -22.20 6.12
N TYR A 718 -11.40 -21.59 6.95
CA TYR A 718 -11.08 -20.34 7.62
C TYR A 718 -11.46 -20.44 9.09
N SER A 719 -10.61 -19.94 9.97
CA SER A 719 -10.84 -19.95 11.41
C SER A 719 -10.59 -18.58 12.02
N MET A 720 -11.22 -18.35 13.16
CA MET A 720 -11.00 -17.21 14.03
C MET A 720 -11.06 -17.67 15.47
N PHE A 721 -9.97 -17.45 16.20
CA PHE A 721 -9.89 -17.67 17.63
C PHE A 721 -9.58 -16.34 18.31
N VAL A 722 -10.49 -15.88 19.18
CA VAL A 722 -10.35 -14.63 19.94
C VAL A 722 -10.52 -14.91 21.42
N LYS A 723 -9.70 -14.23 22.21
CA LYS A 723 -9.74 -14.26 23.67
C LYS A 723 -9.65 -12.84 24.22
N GLN A 724 -10.60 -12.49 25.08
CA GLN A 724 -10.53 -11.29 25.91
C GLN A 724 -10.50 -11.74 27.38
N PRO A 725 -9.31 -11.84 28.00
CA PRO A 725 -9.16 -12.49 29.30
C PRO A 725 -9.83 -11.78 30.48
N ASP A 726 -9.87 -10.44 30.47
CA ASP A 726 -10.40 -9.63 31.56
C ASP A 726 -11.91 -9.80 31.76
N GLU A 727 -12.66 -9.97 30.67
CA GLU A 727 -14.09 -10.28 30.70
C GLU A 727 -14.41 -11.79 30.50
N GLN A 728 -13.37 -12.64 30.45
CA GLN A 728 -13.48 -14.07 30.22
C GLN A 728 -14.32 -14.43 28.97
N ILE A 729 -14.07 -13.71 27.86
CA ILE A 729 -14.72 -13.96 26.57
C ILE A 729 -13.82 -14.85 25.70
N THR A 730 -14.45 -15.82 25.04
CA THR A 730 -13.83 -16.62 23.98
C THR A 730 -14.76 -16.65 22.77
N ILE A 731 -14.22 -16.44 21.58
CA ILE A 731 -14.93 -16.56 20.30
C ILE A 731 -14.16 -17.56 19.44
N ILE A 732 -14.86 -18.57 18.93
CA ILE A 732 -14.31 -19.61 18.05
C ILE A 732 -15.24 -19.73 16.85
N LEU A 733 -14.76 -19.33 15.68
CA LEU A 733 -15.49 -19.42 14.41
C LEU A 733 -14.69 -20.30 13.47
N LEU A 734 -15.28 -21.37 12.97
CA LEU A 734 -14.69 -22.31 12.03
C LEU A 734 -15.59 -22.38 10.79
N SER A 735 -15.05 -22.15 9.60
CA SER A 735 -15.79 -22.17 8.33
C SER A 735 -15.10 -23.05 7.30
N ASN A 736 -15.90 -23.69 6.45
CA ASN A 736 -15.43 -24.53 5.34
C ASN A 736 -15.95 -24.05 3.97
N THR A 737 -16.36 -22.79 3.82
CA THR A 737 -16.95 -22.27 2.55
C THR A 737 -16.23 -21.08 1.95
N GLY A 738 -14.98 -20.83 2.34
CA GLY A 738 -14.21 -19.67 1.91
C GLY A 738 -14.06 -18.62 3.01
N ASP A 739 -13.39 -17.51 2.67
CA ASP A 739 -13.16 -16.42 3.63
C ASP A 739 -14.48 -15.80 4.06
N PHE A 740 -14.52 -15.35 5.30
CA PHE A 740 -15.70 -14.75 5.91
C PHE A 740 -15.27 -13.52 6.71
N PRO A 741 -16.18 -12.55 6.97
CA PRO A 741 -15.86 -11.30 7.67
C PRO A 741 -15.65 -11.55 9.18
N ARG A 742 -14.58 -12.29 9.50
CA ARG A 742 -14.30 -12.82 10.83
C ARG A 742 -13.89 -11.75 11.82
N PHE A 743 -13.33 -10.63 11.36
CA PHE A 743 -13.01 -9.49 12.22
C PHE A 743 -14.28 -8.72 12.57
N GLU A 744 -15.14 -8.50 11.60
CA GLU A 744 -16.38 -7.75 11.74
C GLU A 744 -17.35 -8.51 12.65
N ILE A 745 -17.51 -9.82 12.43
CA ILE A 745 -18.27 -10.69 13.31
C ILE A 745 -17.71 -10.64 14.73
N SER A 746 -16.39 -10.79 14.90
CA SER A 746 -15.78 -10.79 16.24
C SER A 746 -15.91 -9.43 16.92
N ASP A 747 -15.76 -8.32 16.21
CA ASP A 747 -15.93 -6.96 16.73
C ASP A 747 -17.36 -6.76 17.22
N LEU A 748 -18.36 -7.16 16.43
CA LEU A 748 -19.77 -7.07 16.84
C LEU A 748 -20.06 -7.92 18.07
N ILE A 749 -19.56 -9.16 18.10
CA ILE A 749 -19.72 -10.03 19.27
C ILE A 749 -19.08 -9.40 20.51
N LEU A 750 -17.84 -8.91 20.42
CA LEU A 750 -17.16 -8.27 21.54
C LEU A 750 -17.91 -7.03 22.02
N ASN A 751 -18.41 -6.19 21.10
CA ASN A 751 -19.15 -4.97 21.43
C ASN A 751 -20.50 -5.26 22.11
N GLU A 752 -21.18 -6.36 21.79
CA GLU A 752 -22.45 -6.73 22.45
C GLU A 752 -22.24 -7.38 23.84
N LEU A 753 -21.04 -7.91 24.11
CA LEU A 753 -20.73 -8.58 25.36
C LEU A 753 -20.14 -7.67 26.44
N ASN A 754 -19.44 -6.61 26.04
CA ASN A 754 -18.89 -5.55 26.90
C ASN A 754 -19.90 -4.40 27.08
#